data_AF-A0A084WSX5-F1
#
_entry.id   AF-A0A084WSX5-F1
#
_cell.length_a   1.000
_cell.length_b   1.000
_cell.length_c   1.000
_cell.angle_alpha   90.00
_cell.angle_beta   90.00
_cell.angle_gamma   90.00
#
_symmetry.space_group_name_H-M   'P 1'
#
loop_
_entity.id
_entity.type
_entity.pdbx_description
1 polymer ?
#
loop_
_entity_poly.entity_id
_entity_poly.type
_entity_poly.pdbx_seq_one_letter_code
_entity_poly.pdbx_strand_id
1 'polypeptide(L)'
;MENTATLRADNANLRKIQAKLVQWELKENPLAPLSSAQTDFINRLSDLASGNVAPNGETPADAVEKSSEPTEELPASLEQFKQSACVIDSTQNFLSWYNSIDAEILEHFDDVYLEYYEQLRSRAGECDQMLKEIDVSLESLGKLTQEFNFVSEKTSSLHEASESLLQDQTKLSDTGEEIRKRLKYFTQAESISQRLHNPTFSVSNDTFVDILNTIDDCIEYMRVNPNFSEASAYSVKYRTCLAKATQMMKTYVTNILSNATAQVMAPKGSGAPKSLEALEQPKVGDRSAEAAFALFYGKFQASSSRVQRITAMIEERLDRSPDYEQLLGELHQTYLTQRAAIMSTGVDQAIKDLAKKHKGDHCALVRSACAFMVHISQDEHRLFYQFFAKPSGQLLGYMEGLCTILYDTLRPYIIRIDHLETLAEICSILKVEMLDEHVTYSPDSLEAFAKIVYQLLQDVQERIGFRAQNYLESDIRNYKPSAGDLAYPEKLEMMESIALSLQDNSHHYHHNPHQHLRRADSRSSITSGVSMDTSLDAPAGPTAEHTLKVRSGNSPADLHGMWYPTVRRTLVCLSRLYRCIDKSIFQSLSQQALTHCIHSVSSAAAQIAQSRTTIDGELFEIKHLLILREQIAPFRVDFTAKETSLDFSKVRTAAYELLQKRKQLFSLGSNNALLEFLLDGTPQVREQLLDSRKDVDRQLKTVCETFIRDATRQLVGPVLTFIESAQGYVKNQPNTGKTGATGGAASGGAVGQSTGMALRMAPFAAPQQISSIIQECLRNIKSKLSGLQRSMQLYLANKDTEFILFRPIRNNIIGAFVKLEQILLLNAYTKDDLTIVSCPSAEQISVLLSSVNLAGSGTSDPTVAAFGKTQTTDAQRKISTSSIGSGGSTKAPIEKKVSFDSGANTVVEIERIEVVGESVGETEVEQGREVLVADQDRLVGEENTEAKSIGVEAERA
;
A
#
# COMPACT_ATOMS: atom_id res chain seq x y z
N MET A 1 10.56 58.96 2.40
CA MET A 1 9.60 59.62 1.48
C MET A 1 9.97 61.07 1.14
N GLU A 2 10.72 61.79 1.98
CA GLU A 2 11.07 63.20 1.70
C GLU A 2 11.98 63.39 0.48
N ASN A 3 13.02 62.57 0.28
CA ASN A 3 13.93 62.70 -0.88
C ASN A 3 13.24 62.58 -2.25
N THR A 4 12.12 61.84 -2.35
CA THR A 4 11.33 61.77 -3.58
C THR A 4 10.40 62.97 -3.77
N ALA A 5 10.10 63.71 -2.71
CA ALA A 5 9.32 64.95 -2.77
C ALA A 5 10.20 66.14 -3.15
N THR A 6 11.41 66.25 -2.58
CA THR A 6 12.39 67.29 -2.92
C THR A 6 12.83 67.19 -4.38
N LEU A 7 13.24 66.00 -4.85
CA LEU A 7 13.62 65.79 -6.25
C LEU A 7 12.49 66.12 -7.25
N ARG A 8 11.22 65.87 -6.88
CA ARG A 8 10.07 66.29 -7.71
C ARG A 8 9.85 67.81 -7.69
N ALA A 9 10.08 68.47 -6.56
CA ALA A 9 9.96 69.92 -6.44
C ALA A 9 11.04 70.64 -7.28
N ASP A 10 12.28 70.15 -7.26
CA ASP A 10 13.38 70.73 -8.03
C ASP A 10 13.21 70.51 -9.54
N ASN A 11 12.74 69.33 -9.95
CA ASN A 11 12.41 69.08 -11.36
C ASN A 11 11.24 69.97 -11.84
N ALA A 12 10.26 70.25 -10.98
CA ALA A 12 9.17 71.18 -11.28
C ALA A 12 9.65 72.65 -11.35
N ASN A 13 10.63 73.04 -10.54
CA ASN A 13 11.24 74.37 -10.59
C ASN A 13 12.08 74.57 -11.86
N LEU A 14 12.89 73.59 -12.25
CA LEU A 14 13.64 73.63 -13.52
C LEU A 14 12.70 73.76 -14.73
N ARG A 15 11.61 72.98 -14.78
CA ARG A 15 10.59 73.10 -15.83
C ARG A 15 9.90 74.46 -15.86
N LYS A 16 9.66 75.09 -14.70
CA LYS A 16 9.14 76.47 -14.62
C LYS A 16 10.13 77.50 -15.16
N ILE A 17 11.43 77.35 -14.90
CA ILE A 17 12.47 78.24 -15.42
C ILE A 17 12.56 78.08 -16.95
N GLN A 18 12.61 76.85 -17.44
CA GLN A 18 12.65 76.55 -18.87
C GLN A 18 11.42 77.08 -19.62
N ALA A 19 10.22 76.91 -19.05
CA ALA A 19 8.98 77.49 -19.61
C ALA A 19 8.99 79.03 -19.65
N LYS A 20 9.58 79.69 -18.64
CA LYS A 20 9.75 81.16 -18.64
C LYS A 20 10.77 81.65 -19.66
N LEU A 21 11.84 80.86 -19.91
CA LEU A 21 12.82 81.17 -20.96
C LEU A 21 12.18 81.07 -22.36
N VAL A 22 11.39 80.02 -22.62
CA VAL A 22 10.65 79.88 -23.89
C VAL A 22 9.65 81.04 -24.09
N GLN A 23 9.12 81.60 -23.00
CA GLN A 23 8.25 82.79 -23.03
C GLN A 23 8.99 84.13 -23.20
N TRP A 24 10.33 84.17 -23.21
CA TRP A 24 11.09 85.35 -23.64
C TRP A 24 11.14 85.49 -25.17
N GLU A 25 11.09 84.38 -25.92
CA GLU A 25 11.29 84.37 -27.38
C GLU A 25 9.98 84.41 -28.20
N LEU A 26 8.81 84.52 -27.53
CA LEU A 26 7.51 84.57 -28.20
C LEU A 26 7.28 85.91 -28.91
N LYS A 27 6.88 85.85 -30.19
CA LYS A 27 6.56 87.04 -31.00
C LYS A 27 5.31 87.80 -30.55
N GLU A 28 4.40 87.15 -29.83
CA GLU A 28 3.24 87.78 -29.21
C GLU A 28 3.41 87.76 -27.69
N ASN A 29 3.50 88.95 -27.08
CA ASN A 29 3.72 89.19 -25.65
C ASN A 29 4.97 88.50 -25.03
N PRO A 30 6.20 88.86 -25.46
CA PRO A 30 7.42 88.46 -24.76
C PRO A 30 7.47 89.07 -23.36
N LEU A 31 8.03 88.36 -22.37
CA LEU A 31 8.16 88.86 -20.99
C LEU A 31 9.07 90.10 -20.84
N ALA A 32 9.85 90.44 -21.86
CA ALA A 32 10.68 91.64 -21.93
C ALA A 32 10.47 92.34 -23.29
N PRO A 33 9.41 93.16 -23.47
CA PRO A 33 9.20 93.89 -24.70
C PRO A 33 10.27 94.97 -24.87
N LEU A 34 10.90 95.01 -26.06
CA LEU A 34 11.78 96.11 -26.46
C LEU A 34 11.01 97.44 -26.42
N SER A 35 11.65 98.51 -25.94
CA SER A 35 11.01 99.82 -25.93
C SER A 35 10.83 100.35 -27.36
N SER A 36 9.89 101.28 -27.56
CA SER A 36 9.67 101.93 -28.86
C SER A 36 10.97 102.58 -29.38
N ALA A 37 11.74 103.23 -28.50
CA ALA A 37 13.02 103.84 -28.84
C ALA A 37 14.09 102.80 -29.25
N GLN A 38 14.12 101.63 -28.62
CA GLN A 38 15.04 100.54 -29.01
C GLN A 38 14.63 99.92 -30.35
N THR A 39 13.32 99.77 -30.59
CA THR A 39 12.78 99.26 -31.86
C THR A 39 13.06 100.24 -33.00
N ASP A 40 12.83 101.54 -32.79
CA ASP A 40 13.18 102.60 -33.74
C ASP A 40 14.69 102.66 -34.02
N PHE A 41 15.54 102.45 -33.01
CA PHE A 41 16.99 102.41 -33.21
C PHE A 41 17.41 101.21 -34.06
N ILE A 42 16.87 100.02 -33.79
CA ILE A 42 17.11 98.81 -34.59
C ILE A 42 16.61 98.98 -36.03
N ASN A 43 15.43 99.58 -36.22
CA ASN A 43 14.89 99.89 -37.54
C ASN A 43 15.79 100.88 -38.31
N ARG A 44 16.23 101.99 -37.67
CA ARG A 44 17.19 102.93 -38.27
C ARG A 44 18.52 102.26 -38.63
N LEU A 45 19.00 101.32 -37.82
CA LEU A 45 20.21 100.55 -38.10
C LEU A 45 20.01 99.57 -39.27
N SER A 46 18.81 98.99 -39.40
CA SER A 46 18.40 98.18 -40.56
C SER A 46 18.24 99.00 -41.84
N ASP A 47 17.73 100.22 -41.75
CA ASP A 47 17.59 101.16 -42.87
C ASP A 47 18.97 101.65 -43.35
N LEU A 48 19.89 101.94 -42.42
CA LEU A 48 21.30 102.25 -42.72
C LEU A 48 22.02 101.04 -43.35
N ALA A 49 21.77 99.82 -42.87
CA ALA A 49 22.37 98.61 -43.40
C ALA A 49 21.82 98.17 -44.77
N SER A 50 20.64 98.66 -45.17
CA SER A 50 19.99 98.33 -46.46
C SER A 50 20.23 99.36 -47.57
N GLY A 51 21.03 100.40 -47.31
CA GLY A 51 21.71 101.18 -48.36
C GLY A 51 20.88 102.23 -49.12
N ASN A 52 19.67 102.56 -48.64
CA ASN A 52 18.85 103.63 -49.23
C ASN A 52 19.13 104.97 -48.54
N VAL A 53 19.98 105.81 -49.15
CA VAL A 53 20.17 107.22 -48.74
C VAL A 53 19.87 108.13 -49.93
N ALA A 54 19.07 109.18 -49.69
CA ALA A 54 18.95 110.34 -50.57
C ALA A 54 19.59 111.56 -49.86
N PRO A 55 20.37 112.40 -50.57
CA PRO A 55 21.19 113.43 -49.93
C PRO A 55 20.43 114.75 -49.74
N ASN A 56 20.59 115.33 -48.56
CA ASN A 56 20.48 116.76 -48.17
C ASN A 56 20.88 116.77 -46.68
N GLY A 57 21.67 117.68 -46.14
CA GLY A 57 22.19 118.96 -46.60
C GLY A 57 22.40 119.83 -45.34
N GLU A 58 23.34 120.79 -45.37
CA GLU A 58 23.72 121.71 -44.26
C GLU A 58 24.89 121.26 -43.34
N THR A 59 26.10 121.55 -43.81
CA THR A 59 27.12 122.18 -42.95
C THR A 59 27.10 123.68 -43.27
N PRO A 60 27.15 124.59 -42.27
CA PRO A 60 27.18 126.03 -42.53
C PRO A 60 28.64 126.49 -42.73
N ALA A 61 28.97 126.95 -43.94
CA ALA A 61 30.18 127.71 -44.20
C ALA A 61 29.97 128.72 -45.36
N ASP A 62 30.42 129.95 -45.10
CA ASP A 62 30.88 130.98 -46.04
C ASP A 62 29.94 131.83 -46.91
N ALA A 63 30.49 133.04 -47.15
CA ALA A 63 30.27 134.03 -48.21
C ALA A 63 28.96 134.85 -48.18
N VAL A 64 28.97 136.17 -47.94
CA VAL A 64 29.73 137.30 -48.58
C VAL A 64 29.21 137.65 -49.98
N GLU A 65 28.60 138.83 -50.08
CA GLU A 65 28.82 139.83 -51.16
C GLU A 65 28.30 141.19 -50.63
N LYS A 66 29.16 142.17 -50.32
CA LYS A 66 29.83 143.13 -51.23
C LYS A 66 28.87 143.91 -52.16
N SER A 67 28.53 145.12 -51.72
CA SER A 67 28.38 146.29 -52.60
C SER A 67 29.03 147.51 -51.94
N SER A 68 29.99 148.12 -52.64
CA SER A 68 30.72 149.32 -52.24
C SER A 68 29.97 150.61 -52.61
N GLU A 69 30.42 151.72 -52.01
CA GLU A 69 30.03 153.15 -52.20
C GLU A 69 29.16 153.73 -51.05
N PRO A 70 29.34 155.02 -50.69
CA PRO A 70 30.54 155.48 -50.00
C PRO A 70 30.21 156.35 -48.76
N THR A 71 31.26 156.88 -48.12
CA THR A 71 31.22 158.03 -47.18
C THR A 71 30.58 157.84 -45.79
N GLU A 72 31.34 158.24 -44.77
CA GLU A 72 30.86 158.77 -43.48
C GLU A 72 30.03 157.91 -42.51
N GLU A 73 30.49 156.70 -42.16
CA GLU A 73 30.13 156.12 -40.86
C GLU A 73 31.34 155.43 -40.19
N LEU A 74 31.59 155.76 -38.92
CA LEU A 74 32.81 155.43 -38.17
C LEU A 74 32.45 154.42 -37.04
N PRO A 75 33.39 153.57 -36.59
CA PRO A 75 33.11 152.50 -35.62
C PRO A 75 32.55 153.02 -34.28
N ALA A 76 31.89 152.16 -33.49
CA ALA A 76 31.18 152.56 -32.26
C ALA A 76 32.11 153.13 -31.15
N SER A 77 33.37 152.69 -31.09
CA SER A 77 34.42 153.32 -30.26
C SER A 77 34.75 154.75 -30.72
N LEU A 78 34.42 155.09 -31.97
CA LEU A 78 34.58 156.40 -32.59
C LEU A 78 33.30 157.26 -32.52
N GLU A 79 32.11 156.69 -32.28
CA GLU A 79 30.94 157.45 -31.85
C GLU A 79 31.14 158.07 -30.46
N GLN A 80 31.79 157.35 -29.55
CA GLN A 80 32.26 157.91 -28.27
C GLN A 80 33.29 159.03 -28.48
N PHE A 81 34.00 159.02 -29.61
CA PHE A 81 34.97 160.04 -30.06
C PHE A 81 34.33 161.23 -30.79
N LYS A 82 33.11 161.09 -31.33
CA LYS A 82 32.28 162.21 -31.81
C LYS A 82 31.48 162.87 -30.68
N GLN A 83 31.03 162.11 -29.68
CA GLN A 83 30.40 162.68 -28.48
C GLN A 83 31.41 163.31 -27.52
N SER A 84 32.67 162.88 -27.54
CA SER A 84 33.79 163.65 -26.98
C SER A 84 34.29 164.71 -27.97
N ALA A 85 33.38 165.61 -28.36
CA ALA A 85 33.72 166.96 -28.81
C ALA A 85 34.28 167.79 -27.64
N CYS A 86 35.38 167.30 -27.05
CA CYS A 86 36.29 168.12 -26.28
C CYS A 86 37.06 168.99 -27.27
N VAL A 87 37.06 170.30 -27.06
CA VAL A 87 37.94 171.21 -27.79
C VAL A 87 39.39 170.83 -27.44
N ILE A 88 40.13 170.27 -28.40
CA ILE A 88 41.49 169.78 -28.18
C ILE A 88 42.46 170.97 -28.21
N ASP A 89 42.67 171.59 -27.05
CA ASP A 89 43.60 172.72 -26.89
C ASP A 89 45.06 172.31 -26.56
N SER A 90 45.43 171.01 -26.60
CA SER A 90 46.80 170.55 -26.31
C SER A 90 47.20 169.21 -26.94
N THR A 91 48.48 169.06 -27.29
CA THR A 91 49.07 167.93 -28.05
C THR A 91 49.22 166.62 -27.27
N GLN A 92 49.26 166.64 -25.93
CA GLN A 92 49.45 165.40 -25.14
C GLN A 92 48.29 164.41 -25.30
N ASN A 93 47.07 164.89 -25.57
CA ASN A 93 45.88 164.05 -25.70
C ASN A 93 45.81 163.24 -27.02
N PHE A 94 46.64 163.57 -28.03
CA PHE A 94 46.62 162.89 -29.32
C PHE A 94 47.51 161.64 -29.36
N LEU A 95 48.71 161.71 -28.76
CA LEU A 95 49.67 160.61 -28.75
C LEU A 95 49.22 159.42 -27.87
N SER A 96 48.48 159.69 -26.79
CA SER A 96 47.88 158.63 -25.97
C SER A 96 46.81 157.83 -26.71
N TRP A 97 46.10 158.47 -27.66
CA TRP A 97 45.07 157.80 -28.47
C TRP A 97 45.68 156.91 -29.56
N TYR A 98 46.64 157.43 -30.34
CA TYR A 98 47.27 156.68 -31.44
C TYR A 98 47.91 155.35 -30.95
N ASN A 99 48.68 155.42 -29.85
CA ASN A 99 49.36 154.24 -29.30
C ASN A 99 48.40 153.15 -28.79
N SER A 100 47.13 153.47 -28.54
CA SER A 100 46.13 152.48 -28.12
C SER A 100 45.66 151.60 -29.28
N ILE A 101 45.64 152.13 -30.51
CA ILE A 101 45.10 151.44 -31.69
C ILE A 101 46.16 150.54 -32.34
N ASP A 102 47.41 151.00 -32.40
CA ASP A 102 48.53 150.23 -32.96
C ASP A 102 48.84 148.96 -32.13
N ALA A 103 48.61 149.04 -30.81
CA ALA A 103 48.71 147.89 -29.91
C ALA A 103 47.66 146.81 -30.18
N GLU A 104 46.39 147.20 -30.38
CA GLU A 104 45.25 146.29 -30.57
C GLU A 104 45.35 145.49 -31.90
N ILE A 105 45.92 146.09 -32.95
CA ILE A 105 46.11 145.40 -34.24
C ILE A 105 47.26 144.39 -34.18
N LEU A 106 48.33 144.68 -33.44
CA LEU A 106 49.45 143.76 -33.28
C LEU A 106 49.11 142.54 -32.40
N GLU A 107 48.12 142.68 -31.52
CA GLU A 107 47.73 141.64 -30.55
C GLU A 107 46.90 140.50 -31.18
N HIS A 108 46.24 140.74 -32.33
CA HIS A 108 45.22 139.83 -32.90
C HIS A 108 45.55 139.18 -34.26
N PHE A 109 46.79 139.27 -34.77
CA PHE A 109 47.11 138.76 -36.12
C PHE A 109 47.32 137.23 -36.19
N ASP A 110 47.84 136.61 -35.13
CA ASP A 110 48.26 135.19 -35.14
C ASP A 110 47.23 134.21 -34.54
N ASP A 111 46.14 134.73 -33.94
CA ASP A 111 45.19 133.97 -33.12
C ASP A 111 44.60 132.73 -33.82
N VAL A 112 44.25 132.84 -35.10
CA VAL A 112 43.57 131.76 -35.86
C VAL A 112 44.46 130.53 -36.07
N TYR A 113 45.77 130.72 -36.26
CA TYR A 113 46.71 129.59 -36.42
C TYR A 113 47.07 128.95 -35.08
N LEU A 114 47.12 129.75 -34.01
CA LEU A 114 47.27 129.27 -32.64
C LEU A 114 46.08 128.38 -32.25
N GLU A 115 44.85 128.83 -32.50
CA GLU A 115 43.63 128.06 -32.17
C GLU A 115 43.58 126.70 -32.91
N TYR A 116 43.94 126.66 -34.20
CA TYR A 116 43.98 125.39 -34.95
C TYR A 116 45.09 124.44 -34.47
N TYR A 117 46.26 124.97 -34.09
CA TYR A 117 47.34 124.18 -33.50
C TYR A 117 46.94 123.61 -32.12
N GLU A 118 46.24 124.40 -31.30
CA GLU A 118 45.71 123.92 -30.02
C GLU A 118 44.65 122.82 -30.19
N GLN A 119 43.77 122.93 -31.19
CA GLN A 119 42.81 121.87 -31.51
C GLN A 119 43.50 120.56 -31.92
N LEU A 120 44.50 120.62 -32.81
CA LEU A 120 45.28 119.44 -33.22
C LEU A 120 46.06 118.82 -32.05
N ARG A 121 46.62 119.66 -31.17
CA ARG A 121 47.30 119.22 -29.95
C ARG A 121 46.34 118.58 -28.94
N SER A 122 45.11 119.09 -28.82
CA SER A 122 44.03 118.46 -28.04
C SER A 122 43.72 117.08 -28.58
N ARG A 123 43.46 116.95 -29.90
CA ARG A 123 43.12 115.66 -30.52
C ARG A 123 44.24 114.61 -30.42
N ALA A 124 45.51 115.02 -30.54
CA ALA A 124 46.64 114.14 -30.30
C ALA A 124 46.69 113.68 -28.82
N GLY A 125 46.47 114.60 -27.88
CA GLY A 125 46.37 114.29 -26.45
C GLY A 125 45.20 113.36 -26.10
N GLU A 126 44.03 113.54 -26.72
CA GLU A 126 42.86 112.66 -26.60
C GLU A 126 43.17 111.23 -27.08
N CYS A 127 43.88 111.09 -28.21
CA CYS A 127 44.26 109.78 -28.74
C CYS A 127 45.32 109.08 -27.85
N ASP A 128 46.33 109.81 -27.38
CA ASP A 128 47.34 109.28 -26.43
C ASP A 128 46.70 108.89 -25.09
N GLN A 129 45.69 109.63 -24.64
CA GLN A 129 44.93 109.30 -23.44
C GLN A 129 44.09 108.03 -23.65
N MET A 130 43.40 107.91 -24.78
CA MET A 130 42.63 106.72 -25.12
C MET A 130 43.50 105.46 -25.26
N LEU A 131 44.70 105.58 -25.85
CA LEU A 131 45.66 104.46 -25.92
C LEU A 131 46.13 104.02 -24.53
N LYS A 132 46.46 104.97 -23.63
CA LYS A 132 46.79 104.64 -22.23
C LYS A 132 45.64 103.97 -21.50
N GLU A 133 44.40 104.41 -21.73
CA GLU A 133 43.22 103.79 -21.13
C GLU A 133 42.97 102.37 -21.68
N ILE A 134 43.26 102.12 -22.96
CA ILE A 134 43.23 100.78 -23.56
C ILE A 134 44.34 99.89 -22.96
N ASP A 135 45.57 100.37 -22.84
CA ASP A 135 46.68 99.62 -22.25
C ASP A 135 46.41 99.27 -20.77
N VAL A 136 45.92 100.22 -19.98
CA VAL A 136 45.48 99.98 -18.59
C VAL A 136 44.33 98.97 -18.53
N SER A 137 43.40 99.02 -19.49
CA SER A 137 42.29 98.07 -19.59
C SER A 137 42.78 96.66 -19.97
N LEU A 138 43.74 96.55 -20.88
CA LEU A 138 44.35 95.27 -21.28
C LEU A 138 45.21 94.67 -20.15
N GLU A 139 45.97 95.49 -19.43
CA GLU A 139 46.71 95.03 -18.24
C GLU A 139 45.75 94.56 -17.14
N SER A 140 44.63 95.27 -16.94
CA SER A 140 43.57 94.89 -16.02
C SER A 140 42.87 93.60 -16.43
N LEU A 141 42.62 93.39 -17.73
CA LEU A 141 42.05 92.16 -18.28
C LEU A 141 43.02 90.97 -18.17
N GLY A 142 44.32 91.21 -18.37
CA GLY A 142 45.38 90.23 -18.16
C GLY A 142 45.48 89.78 -16.70
N LYS A 143 45.45 90.74 -15.76
CA LYS A 143 45.37 90.46 -14.31
C LYS A 143 44.09 89.69 -13.96
N LEU A 144 42.93 90.12 -14.46
CA LEU A 144 41.66 89.43 -14.25
C LEU A 144 41.68 87.99 -14.79
N THR A 145 42.36 87.75 -15.92
CA THR A 145 42.52 86.40 -16.49
C THR A 145 43.44 85.53 -15.64
N GLN A 146 44.51 86.09 -15.07
CA GLN A 146 45.37 85.37 -14.11
C GLN A 146 44.63 85.03 -12.81
N GLU A 147 43.91 85.99 -12.23
CA GLU A 147 43.07 85.78 -11.04
C GLU A 147 41.96 84.75 -11.31
N PHE A 148 41.30 84.82 -12.48
CA PHE A 148 40.30 83.83 -12.87
C PHE A 148 40.88 82.42 -12.98
N ASN A 149 42.05 82.26 -13.62
CA ASN A 149 42.71 80.97 -13.74
C ASN A 149 43.17 80.44 -12.37
N PHE A 150 43.74 81.29 -11.52
CA PHE A 150 44.14 80.94 -10.15
C PHE A 150 42.94 80.50 -9.30
N VAL A 151 41.83 81.25 -9.35
CA VAL A 151 40.58 80.89 -8.67
C VAL A 151 40.02 79.60 -9.27
N SER A 152 40.01 79.41 -10.60
CA SER A 152 39.51 78.20 -11.24
C SER A 152 40.31 76.95 -10.84
N GLU A 153 41.64 77.04 -10.81
CA GLU A 153 42.52 75.93 -10.39
C GLU A 153 42.33 75.61 -8.89
N LYS A 154 42.25 76.64 -8.03
CA LYS A 154 41.95 76.47 -6.61
C LYS A 154 40.55 75.93 -6.35
N THR A 155 39.55 76.36 -7.10
CA THR A 155 38.17 75.86 -7.01
C THR A 155 38.05 74.44 -7.55
N SER A 156 38.74 74.08 -8.64
CA SER A 156 38.79 72.69 -9.13
C SER A 156 39.44 71.77 -8.10
N SER A 157 40.62 72.14 -7.59
CA SER A 157 41.33 71.38 -6.55
C SER A 157 40.51 71.26 -5.25
N LEU A 158 39.80 72.32 -4.84
CA LEU A 158 38.88 72.27 -3.71
C LEU A 158 37.64 71.42 -4.00
N HIS A 159 37.13 71.42 -5.24
CA HIS A 159 35.98 70.61 -5.65
C HIS A 159 36.35 69.12 -5.67
N GLU A 160 37.47 68.74 -6.28
CA GLU A 160 38.04 67.38 -6.27
C GLU A 160 38.30 66.90 -4.83
N ALA A 161 38.91 67.75 -3.99
CA ALA A 161 39.12 67.43 -2.58
C ALA A 161 37.80 67.24 -1.83
N SER A 162 36.79 68.09 -2.08
CA SER A 162 35.47 68.00 -1.47
C SER A 162 34.69 66.78 -1.96
N GLU A 163 34.82 66.41 -3.23
CA GLU A 163 34.21 65.23 -3.82
C GLU A 163 34.85 63.95 -3.26
N SER A 164 36.18 63.89 -3.17
CA SER A 164 36.88 62.79 -2.50
C SER A 164 36.43 62.65 -1.04
N LEU A 165 36.28 63.77 -0.32
CA LEU A 165 35.87 63.78 1.09
C LEU A 165 34.39 63.39 1.25
N LEU A 166 33.51 63.76 0.31
CA LEU A 166 32.14 63.29 0.23
C LEU A 166 32.07 61.79 -0.08
N GLN A 167 32.83 61.30 -1.05
CA GLN A 167 32.91 59.87 -1.36
C GLN A 167 33.40 59.07 -0.16
N ASP A 168 34.41 59.56 0.56
CA ASP A 168 34.91 58.90 1.78
C ASP A 168 33.91 59.01 2.93
N GLN A 169 33.21 60.13 3.09
CA GLN A 169 32.10 60.25 4.05
C GLN A 169 30.98 59.23 3.75
N THR A 170 30.61 59.03 2.48
CA THR A 170 29.65 58.00 2.07
C THR A 170 30.18 56.60 2.38
N LYS A 171 31.42 56.26 1.99
CA LYS A 171 32.05 54.96 2.31
C LYS A 171 32.11 54.71 3.83
N LEU A 172 32.44 55.73 4.64
CA LEU A 172 32.46 55.62 6.11
C LEU A 172 31.05 55.50 6.69
N SER A 173 30.04 56.12 6.08
CA SER A 173 28.64 55.94 6.45
C SER A 173 28.17 54.51 6.17
N ASP A 174 28.43 53.99 4.97
CA ASP A 174 28.02 52.67 4.51
C ASP A 174 28.70 51.56 5.32
N THR A 175 30.01 51.68 5.54
CA THR A 175 30.75 50.74 6.43
C THR A 175 30.28 50.86 7.88
N GLY A 176 29.94 52.06 8.35
CA GLY A 176 29.31 52.28 9.64
C GLY A 176 27.93 51.62 9.77
N GLU A 177 27.10 51.64 8.73
CA GLU A 177 25.81 50.96 8.67
C GLU A 177 25.95 49.44 8.66
N GLU A 178 26.87 48.91 7.85
CA GLU A 178 27.14 47.48 7.80
C GLU A 178 27.73 46.96 9.13
N ILE A 179 28.61 47.73 9.79
CA ILE A 179 29.06 47.41 11.16
C ILE A 179 27.88 47.42 12.15
N ARG A 180 27.00 48.43 12.12
CA ARG A 180 25.80 48.48 12.99
C ARG A 180 24.88 47.28 12.75
N LYS A 181 24.67 46.90 11.49
CA LYS A 181 23.84 45.76 11.08
C LYS A 181 24.41 44.42 11.57
N ARG A 182 25.73 44.21 11.49
CA ARG A 182 26.40 43.02 12.04
C ARG A 182 26.38 43.01 13.57
N LEU A 183 26.66 44.15 14.21
CA LEU A 183 26.70 44.31 15.67
C LEU A 183 25.32 44.08 16.35
N LYS A 184 24.22 44.28 15.63
CA LYS A 184 22.86 43.93 16.09
C LYS A 184 22.77 42.49 16.61
N TYR A 185 23.37 41.52 15.91
CA TYR A 185 23.37 40.11 16.27
C TYR A 185 24.27 39.76 17.48
N PHE A 186 25.07 40.71 17.98
CA PHE A 186 25.91 40.53 19.18
C PHE A 186 25.39 41.32 20.40
N THR A 187 24.59 42.36 20.18
CA THR A 187 24.01 43.18 21.27
C THR A 187 22.69 42.64 21.79
N GLN A 188 21.92 41.91 20.97
CA GLN A 188 20.57 41.45 21.35
C GLN A 188 20.54 40.32 22.37
N ALA A 189 21.62 39.53 22.52
CA ALA A 189 21.67 38.35 23.40
C ALA A 189 21.30 38.68 24.86
N GLU A 190 21.82 39.78 25.40
CA GLU A 190 21.58 40.16 26.80
C GLU A 190 20.15 40.66 27.02
N SER A 191 19.61 41.46 26.09
CA SER A 191 18.23 41.93 26.11
C SER A 191 17.22 40.77 26.02
N ILE A 192 17.48 39.78 25.17
CA ILE A 192 16.66 38.56 25.05
C ILE A 192 16.76 37.74 26.34
N SER A 193 17.97 37.51 26.85
CA SER A 193 18.19 36.77 28.09
C SER A 193 17.45 37.41 29.28
N GLN A 194 17.54 38.73 29.45
CA GLN A 194 16.82 39.45 30.52
C GLN A 194 15.30 39.31 30.39
N ARG A 195 14.73 39.41 29.18
CA ARG A 195 13.28 39.19 28.97
C ARG A 195 12.85 37.77 29.33
N LEU A 196 13.63 36.76 28.94
CA LEU A 196 13.39 35.35 29.31
C LEU A 196 13.66 35.04 30.80
N HIS A 197 14.29 35.95 31.56
CA HIS A 197 14.41 35.83 33.02
C HIS A 197 13.22 36.40 33.78
N ASN A 198 12.34 37.17 33.15
CA ASN A 198 11.19 37.76 33.83
C ASN A 198 10.07 36.72 34.03
N PRO A 199 9.68 36.37 35.28
CA PRO A 199 8.66 35.36 35.55
C PRO A 199 7.24 35.78 35.14
N THR A 200 7.00 37.06 34.86
CA THR A 200 5.71 37.55 34.32
C THR A 200 5.60 37.40 32.80
N PHE A 201 6.68 37.03 32.10
CA PHE A 201 6.69 36.88 30.66
C PHE A 201 6.02 35.57 30.24
N SER A 202 4.82 35.68 29.67
CA SER A 202 4.02 34.52 29.24
C SER A 202 4.32 34.12 27.80
N VAL A 203 4.48 32.81 27.59
CA VAL A 203 4.61 32.15 26.29
C VAL A 203 3.41 32.43 25.35
N SER A 204 2.25 32.79 25.90
CA SER A 204 1.02 33.06 25.11
C SER A 204 0.96 34.44 24.44
N ASN A 205 1.99 35.28 24.61
CA ASN A 205 2.06 36.63 24.04
C ASN A 205 2.81 36.58 22.70
N ASP A 206 2.32 37.27 21.67
CA ASP A 206 2.94 37.30 20.33
C ASP A 206 4.39 37.84 20.36
N THR A 207 4.72 38.70 21.32
CA THR A 207 6.12 39.14 21.56
C THR A 207 7.08 38.00 21.94
N PHE A 208 6.57 36.83 22.35
CA PHE A 208 7.37 35.61 22.52
C PHE A 208 7.80 35.02 21.17
N VAL A 209 6.93 35.08 20.15
CA VAL A 209 7.21 34.65 18.77
C VAL A 209 8.33 35.50 18.19
N ASP A 210 8.26 36.83 18.35
CA ASP A 210 9.31 37.75 17.91
C ASP A 210 10.67 37.42 18.55
N ILE A 211 10.68 37.05 19.83
CA ILE A 211 11.89 36.63 20.54
C ILE A 211 12.43 35.32 19.96
N LEU A 212 11.59 34.30 19.73
CA LEU A 212 12.02 33.05 19.12
C LEU A 212 12.62 33.28 17.73
N ASN A 213 11.90 34.00 16.86
CA ASN A 213 12.39 34.34 15.51
C ASN A 213 13.74 35.06 15.59
N THR A 214 13.90 36.01 16.52
CA THR A 214 15.19 36.72 16.72
C THR A 214 16.29 35.78 17.22
N ILE A 215 16.00 34.83 18.12
CA ILE A 215 16.96 33.83 18.60
C ILE A 215 17.41 32.93 17.44
N ASP A 216 16.46 32.40 16.67
CA ASP A 216 16.72 31.52 15.54
C ASP A 216 17.56 32.23 14.46
N ASP A 217 17.17 33.44 14.08
CA ASP A 217 17.88 34.25 13.08
C ASP A 217 19.30 34.62 13.58
N CYS A 218 19.49 34.81 14.89
CA CYS A 218 20.82 34.97 15.49
C CYS A 218 21.64 33.67 15.45
N ILE A 219 21.04 32.51 15.76
CA ILE A 219 21.72 31.21 15.70
C ILE A 219 22.17 30.91 14.27
N GLU A 220 21.30 31.13 13.29
CA GLU A 220 21.59 30.92 11.87
C GLU A 220 22.66 31.90 11.37
N TYR A 221 22.60 33.17 11.75
CA TYR A 221 23.64 34.14 11.41
C TYR A 221 25.02 33.75 11.95
N MET A 222 25.11 33.24 13.19
CA MET A 222 26.36 32.73 13.76
C MET A 222 26.83 31.43 13.08
N ARG A 223 25.90 30.59 12.60
CA ARG A 223 26.21 29.36 11.84
C ARG A 223 26.79 29.66 10.47
N VAL A 224 26.26 30.65 9.77
CA VAL A 224 26.74 31.10 8.45
C VAL A 224 28.09 31.83 8.53
N ASN A 225 28.39 32.48 9.67
CA ASN A 225 29.61 33.28 9.85
C ASN A 225 30.54 32.73 10.96
N PRO A 226 31.10 31.51 10.81
CA PRO A 226 31.96 30.90 11.83
C PRO A 226 33.31 31.63 12.01
N ASN A 227 33.71 32.47 11.05
CA ASN A 227 35.01 33.14 11.03
C ASN A 227 35.11 34.36 11.98
N PHE A 228 34.01 34.79 12.61
CA PHE A 228 34.07 35.86 13.62
C PHE A 228 34.57 35.32 14.96
N SER A 229 35.50 36.05 15.61
CA SER A 229 36.18 35.65 16.85
C SER A 229 35.24 35.23 17.99
N GLU A 230 34.11 35.93 18.16
CA GLU A 230 33.14 35.66 19.24
C GLU A 230 31.90 34.87 18.79
N ALA A 231 31.79 34.46 17.52
CA ALA A 231 30.59 33.77 17.01
C ALA A 231 30.28 32.47 17.77
N SER A 232 31.31 31.70 18.16
CA SER A 232 31.17 30.48 18.96
C SER A 232 30.60 30.77 20.36
N ALA A 233 31.13 31.79 21.04
CA ALA A 233 30.65 32.21 22.36
C ALA A 233 29.20 32.72 22.32
N TYR A 234 28.86 33.52 21.31
CA TYR A 234 27.49 34.01 21.14
C TYR A 234 26.51 32.91 20.69
N SER A 235 26.93 31.96 19.86
CA SER A 235 26.12 30.77 19.51
C SER A 235 25.73 29.98 20.78
N VAL A 236 26.67 29.79 21.72
CA VAL A 236 26.37 29.15 23.03
C VAL A 236 25.41 30.00 23.88
N LYS A 237 25.58 31.34 23.93
CA LYS A 237 24.64 32.24 24.62
C LYS A 237 23.22 32.13 24.03
N TYR A 238 23.08 32.14 22.70
CA TYR A 238 21.78 32.03 22.03
C TYR A 238 21.14 30.65 22.19
N ARG A 239 21.90 29.55 22.11
CA ARG A 239 21.41 28.22 22.48
C ARG A 239 20.95 28.13 23.93
N THR A 240 21.64 28.80 24.85
CA THR A 240 21.21 28.89 26.27
C THR A 240 19.88 29.65 26.40
N CYS A 241 19.69 30.73 25.63
CA CYS A 241 18.40 31.44 25.56
C CYS A 241 17.30 30.55 24.95
N LEU A 242 17.60 29.81 23.88
CA LEU A 242 16.67 28.88 23.25
C LEU A 242 16.25 27.77 24.22
N ALA A 243 17.20 27.08 24.86
CA ALA A 243 16.93 26.06 25.89
C ALA A 243 16.07 26.58 27.05
N LYS A 244 16.21 27.87 27.40
CA LYS A 244 15.33 28.50 28.39
C LYS A 244 13.93 28.74 27.85
N ALA A 245 13.80 29.22 26.61
CA ALA A 245 12.51 29.43 25.95
C ALA A 245 11.75 28.11 25.73
N THR A 246 12.44 27.03 25.32
CA THR A 246 11.86 25.68 25.19
C THR A 246 11.41 25.14 26.54
N GLN A 247 12.20 25.32 27.62
CA GLN A 247 11.76 24.95 28.96
C GLN A 247 10.55 25.78 29.44
N MET A 248 10.43 27.06 29.08
CA MET A 248 9.21 27.85 29.37
C MET A 248 7.99 27.30 28.61
N MET A 249 8.12 26.97 27.32
CA MET A 249 7.07 26.32 26.53
C MET A 249 6.65 24.99 27.14
N LYS A 250 7.62 24.13 27.48
CA LYS A 250 7.40 22.84 28.16
C LYS A 250 6.62 23.03 29.47
N THR A 251 7.10 23.88 30.37
CA THR A 251 6.44 24.13 31.66
C THR A 251 5.02 24.66 31.48
N TYR A 252 4.78 25.56 30.50
CA TYR A 252 3.45 26.08 30.20
C TYR A 252 2.47 24.97 29.77
N VAL A 253 2.86 24.13 28.80
CA VAL A 253 2.04 23.02 28.31
C VAL A 253 1.82 21.97 29.40
N THR A 254 2.88 21.55 30.12
CA THR A 254 2.79 20.61 31.24
C THR A 254 1.81 21.08 32.31
N ASN A 255 1.83 22.37 32.66
CA ASN A 255 0.90 22.93 33.63
C ASN A 255 -0.56 22.93 33.14
N ILE A 256 -0.82 23.12 31.85
CA ILE A 256 -2.18 23.02 31.31
C ILE A 256 -2.67 21.57 31.36
N LEU A 257 -1.82 20.62 30.94
CA LEU A 257 -2.17 19.19 30.88
C LEU A 257 -2.32 18.58 32.28
N SER A 258 -1.48 18.94 33.25
CA SER A 258 -1.63 18.47 34.63
C SER A 258 -2.88 19.05 35.30
N ASN A 259 -3.22 20.32 35.03
CA ASN A 259 -4.46 20.93 35.50
C ASN A 259 -5.71 20.29 34.88
N ALA A 260 -5.65 19.86 33.61
CA ALA A 260 -6.73 19.08 32.99
C ALA A 260 -6.86 17.70 33.66
N THR A 261 -5.73 16.99 33.84
CA THR A 261 -5.68 15.67 34.48
C THR A 261 -6.21 15.69 35.91
N ALA A 262 -5.81 16.68 36.71
CA ALA A 262 -6.31 16.86 38.08
C ALA A 262 -7.83 17.11 38.14
N GLN A 263 -8.41 17.80 37.15
CA GLN A 263 -9.87 18.00 37.05
C GLN A 263 -10.63 16.71 36.68
N VAL A 264 -9.99 15.79 35.94
CA VAL A 264 -10.55 14.47 35.61
C VAL A 264 -10.46 13.52 36.80
N MET A 265 -9.33 13.51 37.51
CA MET A 265 -9.11 12.65 38.69
C MET A 265 -9.94 13.08 39.92
N ALA A 266 -10.17 14.39 40.10
CA ALA A 266 -10.95 14.93 41.22
C ALA A 266 -12.17 15.74 40.72
N PRO A 267 -13.19 15.06 40.16
CA PRO A 267 -14.36 15.75 39.60
C PRO A 267 -15.18 16.43 40.70
N LYS A 268 -15.38 17.74 40.55
CA LYS A 268 -16.17 18.55 41.50
C LYS A 268 -17.67 18.33 41.29
N GLY A 269 -18.24 17.31 41.95
CA GLY A 269 -19.69 17.08 42.01
C GLY A 269 -20.06 15.68 42.50
N SER A 270 -21.10 15.57 43.33
CA SER A 270 -21.54 14.30 43.98
C SER A 270 -22.32 13.35 43.05
N GLY A 271 -22.01 13.33 41.75
CA GLY A 271 -22.73 12.56 40.73
C GLY A 271 -21.97 12.39 39.41
N ALA A 272 -20.66 12.62 39.39
CA ALA A 272 -19.85 12.37 38.20
C ALA A 272 -19.70 10.86 37.94
N PRO A 273 -19.86 10.39 36.69
CA PRO A 273 -19.63 8.98 36.36
C PRO A 273 -18.17 8.61 36.61
N LYS A 274 -17.95 7.52 37.37
CA LYS A 274 -16.62 7.04 37.74
C LYS A 274 -16.09 5.90 36.85
N SER A 275 -16.94 5.34 35.99
CA SER A 275 -16.60 4.21 35.12
C SER A 275 -16.72 4.61 33.66
N LEU A 276 -15.80 4.09 32.83
CA LEU A 276 -15.82 4.24 31.37
C LEU A 276 -16.87 3.35 30.68
N GLU A 277 -17.49 2.41 31.40
CA GLU A 277 -18.53 1.49 30.86
C GLU A 277 -19.66 2.19 30.10
N ALA A 278 -20.00 3.44 30.46
CA ALA A 278 -21.05 4.19 29.79
C ALA A 278 -20.74 4.48 28.30
N LEU A 279 -19.51 4.29 27.84
CA LEU A 279 -19.08 4.48 26.45
C LEU A 279 -19.19 3.20 25.60
N GLU A 280 -19.60 2.06 26.18
CA GLU A 280 -19.68 0.76 25.49
C GLU A 280 -20.62 0.78 24.26
N GLN A 281 -21.74 1.51 24.32
CA GLN A 281 -22.66 1.74 23.20
C GLN A 281 -23.38 3.10 23.35
N PRO A 282 -23.10 4.12 22.52
CA PRO A 282 -23.83 5.39 22.56
C PRO A 282 -25.24 5.24 21.96
N LYS A 283 -26.22 4.88 22.79
CA LYS A 283 -27.64 5.05 22.44
C LYS A 283 -27.94 6.55 22.39
N VAL A 284 -28.63 7.00 21.34
CA VAL A 284 -28.99 8.41 21.15
C VAL A 284 -29.80 8.90 22.36
N GLY A 285 -29.22 9.83 23.13
CA GLY A 285 -29.82 10.41 24.34
C GLY A 285 -29.39 9.79 25.68
N ASP A 286 -28.40 8.89 25.71
CA ASP A 286 -27.91 8.31 26.97
C ASP A 286 -27.01 9.30 27.74
N ARG A 287 -27.62 10.01 28.70
CA ARG A 287 -27.00 11.08 29.50
C ARG A 287 -25.80 10.61 30.32
N SER A 288 -25.65 9.30 30.54
CA SER A 288 -24.49 8.72 31.25
C SER A 288 -23.25 8.69 30.35
N ALA A 289 -23.42 8.29 29.08
CA ALA A 289 -22.36 8.22 28.08
C ALA A 289 -21.80 9.62 27.78
N GLU A 290 -22.68 10.58 27.55
CA GLU A 290 -22.32 11.99 27.34
C GLU A 290 -21.57 12.59 28.53
N ALA A 291 -21.98 12.26 29.76
CA ALA A 291 -21.31 12.71 30.97
C ALA A 291 -19.91 12.09 31.16
N ALA A 292 -19.73 10.81 30.80
CA ALA A 292 -18.42 10.15 30.81
C ALA A 292 -17.49 10.76 29.76
N PHE A 293 -17.97 10.95 28.53
CA PHE A 293 -17.20 11.58 27.45
C PHE A 293 -16.80 13.02 27.82
N ALA A 294 -17.73 13.82 28.35
CA ALA A 294 -17.46 15.19 28.77
C ALA A 294 -16.42 15.29 29.92
N LEU A 295 -16.36 14.26 30.78
CA LEU A 295 -15.38 14.16 31.85
C LEU A 295 -13.99 13.77 31.32
N PHE A 296 -13.87 12.66 30.58
CA PHE A 296 -12.56 12.14 30.14
C PHE A 296 -11.96 12.88 28.94
N TYR A 297 -12.78 13.34 27.99
CA TYR A 297 -12.33 14.01 26.76
C TYR A 297 -12.61 15.51 26.79
N GLY A 298 -13.81 15.93 27.20
CA GLY A 298 -14.24 17.34 27.14
C GLY A 298 -13.31 18.33 27.86
N LYS A 299 -12.68 17.93 28.97
CA LYS A 299 -11.70 18.76 29.70
C LYS A 299 -10.37 18.97 28.97
N PHE A 300 -9.93 17.98 28.19
CA PHE A 300 -8.75 18.11 27.32
C PHE A 300 -9.11 18.86 26.03
N GLN A 301 -10.27 18.59 25.43
CA GLN A 301 -10.74 19.34 24.27
C GLN A 301 -10.85 20.84 24.56
N ALA A 302 -11.32 21.23 25.75
CA ALA A 302 -11.38 22.63 26.18
C ALA A 302 -10.00 23.31 26.36
N SER A 303 -8.92 22.55 26.53
CA SER A 303 -7.55 23.08 26.62
C SER A 303 -6.74 22.95 25.33
N SER A 304 -7.22 22.18 24.34
CA SER A 304 -6.57 21.92 23.06
C SER A 304 -6.05 23.18 22.37
N SER A 305 -6.92 24.14 22.03
CA SER A 305 -6.56 25.37 21.29
C SER A 305 -5.44 26.20 21.93
N ARG A 306 -5.34 26.18 23.28
CA ARG A 306 -4.27 26.88 24.01
C ARG A 306 -2.92 26.18 23.91
N VAL A 307 -2.93 24.85 23.87
CA VAL A 307 -1.71 24.05 23.68
C VAL A 307 -1.33 24.05 22.20
N GLN A 308 -2.33 23.89 21.30
CA GLN A 308 -2.18 23.90 19.85
C GLN A 308 -1.47 25.15 19.33
N ARG A 309 -1.77 26.33 19.90
CA ARG A 309 -1.04 27.57 19.56
C ARG A 309 0.47 27.46 19.82
N ILE A 310 0.89 26.75 20.87
CA ILE A 310 2.29 26.59 21.23
C ILE A 310 2.94 25.43 20.46
N THR A 311 2.23 24.30 20.29
CA THR A 311 2.75 23.15 19.54
C THR A 311 2.88 23.46 18.05
N ALA A 312 1.93 24.17 17.44
CA ALA A 312 2.05 24.64 16.05
C ALA A 312 3.27 25.55 15.84
N MET A 313 3.59 26.44 16.79
CA MET A 313 4.82 27.25 16.75
C MET A 313 6.10 26.40 16.81
N ILE A 314 6.08 25.27 17.50
CA ILE A 314 7.21 24.33 17.59
C ILE A 314 7.30 23.49 16.30
N GLU A 315 6.17 23.00 15.80
CA GLU A 315 6.07 22.20 14.56
C GLU A 315 6.47 22.99 13.30
N GLU A 316 6.24 24.30 13.28
CA GLU A 316 6.73 25.24 12.23
C GLU A 316 8.26 25.42 12.26
N ARG A 317 8.92 25.18 13.42
CA ARG A 317 10.35 25.49 13.65
C ARG A 317 11.27 24.27 13.71
N LEU A 318 10.74 23.07 13.44
CA LEU A 318 11.52 21.82 13.48
C LEU A 318 12.78 21.86 12.61
N ASP A 319 12.70 22.47 11.43
CA ASP A 319 13.84 22.57 10.50
C ASP A 319 14.92 23.58 10.95
N ARG A 320 14.65 24.44 11.94
CA ARG A 320 15.57 25.50 12.41
C ARG A 320 16.57 25.00 13.46
N SER A 321 16.16 24.13 14.39
CA SER A 321 17.04 23.58 15.43
C SER A 321 16.55 22.22 15.95
N PRO A 322 17.43 21.23 16.16
CA PRO A 322 17.07 19.94 16.77
C PRO A 322 16.52 20.07 18.20
N ASP A 323 16.77 21.20 18.88
CA ASP A 323 16.18 21.49 20.20
C ASP A 323 14.64 21.51 20.16
N TYR A 324 14.05 21.88 19.02
CA TYR A 324 12.59 21.86 18.80
C TYR A 324 12.04 20.45 18.59
N GLU A 325 12.78 19.57 17.90
CA GLU A 325 12.40 18.16 17.73
C GLU A 325 12.44 17.42 19.07
N GLN A 326 13.50 17.63 19.87
CA GLN A 326 13.56 17.10 21.23
C GLN A 326 12.41 17.62 22.09
N LEU A 327 12.13 18.93 22.07
CA LEU A 327 11.01 19.52 22.80
C LEU A 327 9.67 18.88 22.39
N LEU A 328 9.42 18.70 21.08
CA LEU A 328 8.19 18.07 20.60
C LEU A 328 8.07 16.62 21.09
N GLY A 329 9.15 15.84 21.05
CA GLY A 329 9.20 14.49 21.60
C GLY A 329 8.94 14.43 23.11
N GLU A 330 9.43 15.41 23.88
CA GLU A 330 9.15 15.54 25.31
C GLU A 330 7.71 15.99 25.61
N LEU A 331 7.12 16.83 24.76
CA LEU A 331 5.72 17.25 24.84
C LEU A 331 4.76 16.10 24.53
N HIS A 332 5.04 15.30 23.49
CA HIS A 332 4.32 14.06 23.21
C HIS A 332 4.35 13.12 24.43
N GLN A 333 5.54 12.85 24.97
CA GLN A 333 5.68 11.96 26.13
C GLN A 333 4.94 12.50 27.34
N THR A 334 5.01 13.81 27.60
CA THR A 334 4.31 14.45 28.71
C THR A 334 2.79 14.32 28.56
N TYR A 335 2.26 14.59 27.37
CA TYR A 335 0.84 14.43 27.05
C TYR A 335 0.36 12.99 27.26
N LEU A 336 1.05 12.03 26.66
CA LEU A 336 0.70 10.61 26.73
C LEU A 336 0.80 10.06 28.16
N THR A 337 1.79 10.52 28.95
CA THR A 337 1.91 10.16 30.37
C THR A 337 0.73 10.68 31.20
N GLN A 338 0.26 11.90 30.94
CA GLN A 338 -0.92 12.47 31.61
C GLN A 338 -2.22 11.75 31.18
N ARG A 339 -2.37 11.38 29.90
CA ARG A 339 -3.50 10.56 29.41
C ARG A 339 -3.48 9.14 30.00
N ALA A 340 -2.32 8.48 30.07
CA ALA A 340 -2.19 7.14 30.64
C ALA A 340 -2.63 7.07 32.11
N ALA A 341 -2.29 8.09 32.90
CA ALA A 341 -2.66 8.14 34.32
C ALA A 341 -4.18 8.08 34.57
N ILE A 342 -5.00 8.60 33.64
CA ILE A 342 -6.47 8.55 33.71
C ILE A 342 -7.08 7.39 32.90
N MET A 343 -6.52 7.07 31.74
CA MET A 343 -7.16 6.13 30.81
C MET A 343 -6.83 4.67 31.15
N SER A 344 -5.60 4.35 31.53
CA SER A 344 -5.22 2.96 31.82
C SER A 344 -6.01 2.40 33.03
N THR A 345 -6.25 3.21 34.05
CA THR A 345 -7.05 2.80 35.23
C THR A 345 -8.55 2.72 34.90
N GLY A 346 -9.07 3.63 34.08
CA GLY A 346 -10.46 3.62 33.64
C GLY A 346 -10.81 2.48 32.68
N VAL A 347 -9.92 2.16 31.74
CA VAL A 347 -10.05 1.02 30.80
C VAL A 347 -9.97 -0.31 31.54
N ASP A 348 -9.00 -0.47 32.44
CA ASP A 348 -8.86 -1.68 33.27
C ASP A 348 -10.12 -1.97 34.09
N GLN A 349 -10.66 -0.94 34.75
CA GLN A 349 -11.90 -1.09 35.50
C GLN A 349 -13.09 -1.42 34.58
N ALA A 350 -13.25 -0.71 33.45
CA ALA A 350 -14.35 -0.93 32.52
C ALA A 350 -14.33 -2.35 31.94
N ILE A 351 -13.20 -2.83 31.42
CA ILE A 351 -13.09 -4.19 30.85
C ILE A 351 -13.33 -5.26 31.93
N LYS A 352 -12.88 -5.04 33.18
CA LYS A 352 -13.18 -5.93 34.31
C LYS A 352 -14.66 -5.94 34.68
N ASP A 353 -15.38 -4.84 34.51
CA ASP A 353 -16.82 -4.78 34.77
C ASP A 353 -17.63 -5.37 33.59
N LEU A 354 -17.20 -5.21 32.33
CA LEU A 354 -17.70 -5.98 31.18
C LEU A 354 -17.56 -7.49 31.41
N ALA A 355 -16.40 -7.95 31.89
CA ALA A 355 -16.16 -9.35 32.23
C ALA A 355 -17.03 -9.86 33.40
N LYS A 356 -17.49 -8.98 34.30
CA LYS A 356 -18.47 -9.32 35.35
C LYS A 356 -19.92 -9.35 34.84
N LYS A 357 -20.24 -8.49 33.86
CA LYS A 357 -21.54 -8.36 33.21
C LYS A 357 -21.84 -9.56 32.30
N HIS A 358 -20.89 -9.94 31.45
CA HIS A 358 -21.02 -11.06 30.50
C HIS A 358 -20.49 -12.39 31.07
N LYS A 359 -20.89 -12.74 32.30
CA LYS A 359 -20.51 -14.01 32.94
C LYS A 359 -21.17 -15.21 32.24
N GLY A 360 -20.35 -15.99 31.53
CA GLY A 360 -20.75 -17.22 30.86
C GLY A 360 -20.98 -17.08 29.35
N ASP A 361 -21.08 -15.86 28.83
CA ASP A 361 -21.12 -15.58 27.40
C ASP A 361 -19.78 -14.96 26.96
N HIS A 362 -18.87 -15.83 26.52
CA HIS A 362 -17.55 -15.43 26.05
C HIS A 362 -17.61 -14.69 24.71
N CYS A 363 -18.58 -14.99 23.85
CA CYS A 363 -18.69 -14.37 22.53
C CYS A 363 -19.17 -12.92 22.66
N ALA A 364 -20.19 -12.66 23.48
CA ALA A 364 -20.63 -11.29 23.77
C ALA A 364 -19.55 -10.48 24.51
N LEU A 365 -18.81 -11.10 25.45
CA LEU A 365 -17.71 -10.44 26.15
C LEU A 365 -16.60 -9.99 25.18
N VAL A 366 -16.17 -10.86 24.26
CA VAL A 366 -15.14 -10.50 23.28
C VAL A 366 -15.64 -9.38 22.36
N ARG A 367 -16.88 -9.47 21.84
CA ARG A 367 -17.48 -8.42 21.00
C ARG A 367 -17.53 -7.07 21.72
N SER A 368 -18.08 -6.99 22.93
CA SER A 368 -18.24 -5.72 23.63
C SER A 368 -16.92 -5.12 24.11
N ALA A 369 -16.00 -5.94 24.62
CA ALA A 369 -14.68 -5.46 25.05
C ALA A 369 -13.81 -4.99 23.87
N CYS A 370 -13.89 -5.67 22.72
CA CYS A 370 -13.21 -5.23 21.50
C CYS A 370 -13.83 -3.96 20.91
N ALA A 371 -15.18 -3.88 20.80
CA ALA A 371 -15.87 -2.68 20.30
C ALA A 371 -15.61 -1.44 21.18
N PHE A 372 -15.61 -1.61 22.51
CA PHE A 372 -15.19 -0.57 23.44
C PHE A 372 -13.76 -0.11 23.18
N MET A 373 -12.81 -1.03 22.98
CA MET A 373 -11.43 -0.68 22.67
C MET A 373 -11.23 -0.04 21.30
N VAL A 374 -12.02 -0.39 20.28
CA VAL A 374 -12.05 0.30 18.98
C VAL A 374 -12.44 1.76 19.17
N HIS A 375 -13.52 2.03 19.90
CA HIS A 375 -13.98 3.40 20.18
C HIS A 375 -12.95 4.21 20.97
N ILE A 376 -12.38 3.66 22.05
CA ILE A 376 -11.32 4.34 22.83
C ILE A 376 -10.08 4.61 21.97
N SER A 377 -9.72 3.69 21.06
CA SER A 377 -8.56 3.89 20.18
C SER A 377 -8.79 5.00 19.16
N GLN A 378 -9.98 5.07 18.57
CA GLN A 378 -10.37 6.15 17.67
C GLN A 378 -10.46 7.51 18.40
N ASP A 379 -11.01 7.55 19.62
CA ASP A 379 -11.16 8.78 20.40
C ASP A 379 -9.83 9.32 20.94
N GLU A 380 -8.92 8.48 21.45
CA GLU A 380 -7.57 8.91 21.86
C GLU A 380 -6.74 9.37 20.67
N HIS A 381 -6.78 8.65 19.55
CA HIS A 381 -6.09 9.06 18.31
C HIS A 381 -6.63 10.41 17.81
N ARG A 382 -7.95 10.58 17.74
CA ARG A 382 -8.59 11.85 17.38
C ARG A 382 -8.29 12.97 18.37
N LEU A 383 -8.17 12.67 19.67
CA LEU A 383 -7.80 13.66 20.67
C LEU A 383 -6.35 14.11 20.50
N PHE A 384 -5.42 13.18 20.26
CA PHE A 384 -4.00 13.49 20.05
C PHE A 384 -3.81 14.50 18.90
N TYR A 385 -4.46 14.28 17.75
CA TYR A 385 -4.37 15.17 16.59
C TYR A 385 -5.11 16.53 16.74
N GLN A 386 -5.78 16.78 17.87
CA GLN A 386 -6.24 18.14 18.24
C GLN A 386 -5.14 18.96 18.94
N PHE A 387 -4.08 18.32 19.42
CA PHE A 387 -2.95 18.97 20.10
C PHE A 387 -1.71 19.07 19.21
N PHE A 388 -1.47 18.08 18.33
CA PHE A 388 -0.28 17.96 17.50
C PHE A 388 -0.68 17.65 16.05
N ALA A 389 0.02 18.23 15.07
CA ALA A 389 -0.22 17.94 13.65
C ALA A 389 0.68 16.80 13.13
N LYS A 390 1.83 16.55 13.76
CA LYS A 390 2.78 15.51 13.36
C LYS A 390 2.46 14.13 13.98
N PRO A 391 2.64 13.02 13.25
CA PRO A 391 2.51 11.67 13.82
C PRO A 391 3.62 11.39 14.83
N SER A 392 3.35 10.52 15.82
CA SER A 392 4.30 10.18 16.88
C SER A 392 4.32 8.68 17.16
N GLY A 393 5.48 8.04 17.04
CA GLY A 393 5.65 6.62 17.40
C GLY A 393 5.39 6.34 18.90
N GLN A 394 5.48 7.36 19.75
CA GLN A 394 5.12 7.23 21.18
C GLN A 394 3.61 7.00 21.37
N LEU A 395 2.77 7.55 20.47
CA LEU A 395 1.32 7.31 20.50
C LEU A 395 1.02 5.82 20.31
N LEU A 396 1.69 5.17 19.35
CA LEU A 396 1.52 3.73 19.12
C LEU A 396 1.86 2.92 20.38
N GLY A 397 2.99 3.21 21.04
CA GLY A 397 3.38 2.55 22.29
C GLY A 397 2.39 2.77 23.45
N TYR A 398 1.79 3.97 23.54
CA TYR A 398 0.71 4.24 24.49
C TYR A 398 -0.55 3.43 24.18
N MET A 399 -0.96 3.38 22.91
CA MET A 399 -2.14 2.63 22.48
C MET A 399 -1.94 1.12 22.67
N GLU A 400 -0.76 0.57 22.39
CA GLU A 400 -0.41 -0.82 22.69
C GLU A 400 -0.52 -1.10 24.19
N GLY A 401 -0.09 -0.17 25.04
CA GLY A 401 -0.26 -0.27 26.50
C GLY A 401 -1.72 -0.36 26.94
N LEU A 402 -2.64 0.41 26.33
CA LEU A 402 -4.08 0.29 26.59
C LEU A 402 -4.66 -1.03 26.06
N CYS A 403 -4.30 -1.44 24.85
CA CYS A 403 -4.78 -2.69 24.26
C CYS A 403 -4.24 -3.93 24.99
N THR A 404 -3.06 -3.86 25.63
CA THR A 404 -2.53 -4.95 26.46
C THR A 404 -3.46 -5.28 27.65
N ILE A 405 -4.17 -4.29 28.20
CA ILE A 405 -5.15 -4.49 29.28
C ILE A 405 -6.32 -5.39 28.81
N LEU A 406 -6.77 -5.22 27.56
CA LEU A 406 -7.78 -6.08 26.93
C LEU A 406 -7.26 -7.51 26.82
N TYR A 407 -6.02 -7.69 26.35
CA TYR A 407 -5.38 -8.99 26.20
C TYR A 407 -5.24 -9.74 27.54
N ASP A 408 -4.64 -9.10 28.54
CA ASP A 408 -4.45 -9.67 29.87
C ASP A 408 -5.77 -10.03 30.56
N THR A 409 -6.86 -9.32 30.24
CA THR A 409 -8.19 -9.62 30.78
C THR A 409 -8.91 -10.74 30.01
N LEU A 410 -8.83 -10.78 28.67
CA LEU A 410 -9.54 -11.78 27.85
C LEU A 410 -8.82 -13.14 27.80
N ARG A 411 -7.49 -13.14 27.74
CA ARG A 411 -6.66 -14.35 27.60
C ARG A 411 -6.96 -15.44 28.65
N PRO A 412 -7.10 -15.15 29.95
CA PRO A 412 -7.44 -16.17 30.95
C PRO A 412 -8.81 -16.82 30.74
N TYR A 413 -9.76 -16.14 30.09
CA TYR A 413 -11.04 -16.75 29.73
C TYR A 413 -10.86 -17.69 28.54
N ILE A 414 -10.23 -17.25 27.45
CA ILE A 414 -9.98 -18.05 26.23
C ILE A 414 -9.27 -19.37 26.54
N ILE A 415 -8.22 -19.34 27.36
CA ILE A 415 -7.46 -20.54 27.77
C ILE A 415 -8.34 -21.52 28.56
N ARG A 416 -9.42 -21.07 29.20
CA ARG A 416 -10.37 -21.90 29.97
C ARG A 416 -11.56 -22.39 29.16
N ILE A 417 -11.74 -21.98 27.90
CA ILE A 417 -12.86 -22.46 27.08
C ILE A 417 -12.59 -23.90 26.63
N ASP A 418 -13.60 -24.75 26.80
CA ASP A 418 -13.56 -26.17 26.49
C ASP A 418 -14.33 -26.52 25.21
N HIS A 419 -15.39 -25.75 24.89
CA HIS A 419 -16.23 -25.95 23.72
C HIS A 419 -15.57 -25.41 22.45
N LEU A 420 -15.41 -26.31 21.46
CA LEU A 420 -14.83 -25.97 20.15
C LEU A 420 -15.72 -25.00 19.37
N GLU A 421 -17.04 -25.06 19.59
CA GLU A 421 -18.03 -24.12 19.07
C GLU A 421 -17.70 -22.67 19.43
N THR A 422 -17.58 -22.39 20.74
CA THR A 422 -17.38 -21.05 21.28
C THR A 422 -16.03 -20.48 20.84
N LEU A 423 -14.98 -21.31 20.81
CA LEU A 423 -13.67 -20.90 20.29
C LEU A 423 -13.73 -20.58 18.79
N ALA A 424 -14.45 -21.36 17.98
CA ALA A 424 -14.61 -21.10 16.55
C ALA A 424 -15.40 -19.81 16.28
N GLU A 425 -16.43 -19.51 17.09
CA GLU A 425 -17.14 -18.23 17.02
C GLU A 425 -16.24 -17.06 17.41
N ILE A 426 -15.49 -17.15 18.53
CA ILE A 426 -14.52 -16.12 18.94
C ILE A 426 -13.46 -15.89 17.85
N CYS A 427 -12.97 -16.95 17.19
CA CYS A 427 -12.07 -16.83 16.06
C CYS A 427 -12.72 -16.07 14.88
N SER A 428 -14.01 -16.28 14.62
CA SER A 428 -14.76 -15.55 13.59
C SER A 428 -14.99 -14.09 13.97
N ILE A 429 -15.27 -13.79 15.25
CA ILE A 429 -15.42 -12.43 15.78
C ILE A 429 -14.11 -11.65 15.60
N LEU A 430 -13.01 -12.20 16.10
CA LEU A 430 -11.71 -11.52 16.04
C LEU A 430 -11.23 -11.31 14.60
N LYS A 431 -11.49 -12.27 13.70
CA LYS A 431 -11.06 -12.19 12.30
C LYS A 431 -11.97 -11.33 11.43
N VAL A 432 -13.27 -11.63 11.41
CA VAL A 432 -14.22 -10.98 10.48
C VAL A 432 -14.73 -9.67 11.05
N GLU A 433 -15.34 -9.69 12.25
CA GLU A 433 -15.95 -8.50 12.85
C GLU A 433 -14.89 -7.47 13.28
N MET A 434 -13.75 -7.90 13.86
CA MET A 434 -12.77 -6.97 14.43
C MET A 434 -11.64 -6.59 13.46
N LEU A 435 -10.98 -7.55 12.81
CA LEU A 435 -9.88 -7.23 11.88
C LEU A 435 -10.41 -6.80 10.50
N ASP A 436 -11.22 -7.64 9.83
CA ASP A 436 -11.65 -7.37 8.45
C ASP A 436 -12.58 -6.15 8.35
N GLU A 437 -13.56 -5.98 9.26
CA GLU A 437 -14.50 -4.83 9.22
C GLU A 437 -13.93 -3.53 9.85
N HIS A 438 -13.45 -3.56 11.10
CA HIS A 438 -13.02 -2.33 11.78
C HIS A 438 -11.60 -1.85 11.40
N VAL A 439 -10.59 -2.73 11.43
CA VAL A 439 -9.19 -2.30 11.20
C VAL A 439 -8.98 -1.87 9.76
N THR A 440 -9.54 -2.59 8.78
CA THR A 440 -9.43 -2.24 7.36
C THR A 440 -9.99 -0.85 7.03
N TYR A 441 -11.01 -0.39 7.78
CA TYR A 441 -11.63 0.92 7.57
C TYR A 441 -10.87 2.08 8.25
N SER A 442 -10.01 1.82 9.23
CA SER A 442 -9.32 2.89 9.99
C SER A 442 -7.93 2.44 10.51
N PRO A 443 -7.00 2.07 9.61
CA PRO A 443 -5.74 1.42 9.96
C PRO A 443 -4.87 2.26 10.91
N ASP A 444 -4.66 3.54 10.59
CA ASP A 444 -3.76 4.44 11.34
C ASP A 444 -4.16 4.63 12.81
N SER A 445 -5.47 4.51 13.11
CA SER A 445 -6.01 4.63 14.47
C SER A 445 -6.07 3.31 15.24
N LEU A 446 -6.00 2.18 14.53
CA LEU A 446 -6.23 0.84 15.09
C LEU A 446 -5.01 -0.09 14.98
N GLU A 447 -3.85 0.38 14.51
CA GLU A 447 -2.62 -0.42 14.37
C GLU A 447 -2.26 -1.20 15.66
N ALA A 448 -2.21 -0.50 16.81
CA ALA A 448 -1.96 -1.11 18.12
C ALA A 448 -3.02 -2.14 18.52
N PHE A 449 -4.29 -1.84 18.26
CA PHE A 449 -5.41 -2.74 18.54
C PHE A 449 -5.33 -3.99 17.66
N ALA A 450 -5.05 -3.84 16.37
CA ALA A 450 -4.88 -4.93 15.42
C ALA A 450 -3.77 -5.88 15.86
N LYS A 451 -2.59 -5.34 16.23
CA LYS A 451 -1.45 -6.12 16.74
C LYS A 451 -1.84 -7.02 17.92
N ILE A 452 -2.60 -6.48 18.88
CA ILE A 452 -3.07 -7.23 20.05
C ILE A 452 -4.18 -8.23 19.68
N VAL A 453 -5.12 -7.87 18.79
CA VAL A 453 -6.15 -8.80 18.31
C VAL A 453 -5.56 -9.96 17.51
N TYR A 454 -4.49 -9.74 16.73
CA TYR A 454 -3.74 -10.80 16.07
C TYR A 454 -3.08 -11.76 17.07
N GLN A 455 -2.49 -11.26 18.16
CA GLN A 455 -1.96 -12.12 19.23
C GLN A 455 -3.07 -12.93 19.91
N LEU A 456 -4.21 -12.29 20.20
CA LEU A 456 -5.37 -12.97 20.79
C LEU A 456 -5.96 -14.04 19.84
N LEU A 457 -5.99 -13.76 18.54
CA LEU A 457 -6.41 -14.68 17.49
C LEU A 457 -5.47 -15.90 17.42
N GLN A 458 -4.16 -15.70 17.52
CA GLN A 458 -3.18 -16.79 17.58
C GLN A 458 -3.41 -17.69 18.81
N ASP A 459 -3.54 -17.11 20.00
CA ASP A 459 -3.86 -17.82 21.24
C ASP A 459 -5.18 -18.63 21.12
N VAL A 460 -6.21 -18.06 20.46
CA VAL A 460 -7.47 -18.76 20.14
C VAL A 460 -7.24 -19.90 19.15
N GLN A 461 -6.48 -19.68 18.07
CA GLN A 461 -6.19 -20.71 17.05
C GLN A 461 -5.38 -21.88 17.61
N GLU A 462 -4.36 -21.63 18.42
CA GLU A 462 -3.62 -22.66 19.16
C GLU A 462 -4.56 -23.45 20.08
N ARG A 463 -5.44 -22.75 20.80
CA ARG A 463 -6.43 -23.38 21.68
C ARG A 463 -7.44 -24.24 20.92
N ILE A 464 -7.91 -23.79 19.75
CA ILE A 464 -8.74 -24.59 18.83
C ILE A 464 -7.96 -25.83 18.37
N GLY A 465 -6.71 -25.68 17.94
CA GLY A 465 -5.87 -26.79 17.50
C GLY A 465 -5.71 -27.87 18.58
N PHE A 466 -5.36 -27.46 19.80
CA PHE A 466 -5.27 -28.36 20.96
C PHE A 466 -6.61 -29.02 21.30
N ARG A 467 -7.71 -28.24 21.36
CA ARG A 467 -9.05 -28.79 21.68
C ARG A 467 -9.55 -29.74 20.60
N ALA A 468 -9.29 -29.45 19.34
CA ALA A 468 -9.60 -30.32 18.22
C ALA A 468 -8.78 -31.61 18.28
N GLN A 469 -7.48 -31.57 18.53
CA GLN A 469 -6.66 -32.80 18.66
C GLN A 469 -7.19 -33.72 19.78
N ASN A 470 -7.50 -33.16 20.95
CA ASN A 470 -8.13 -33.92 22.04
C ASN A 470 -9.48 -34.53 21.60
N TYR A 471 -10.32 -33.77 20.89
CA TYR A 471 -11.60 -34.25 20.34
C TYR A 471 -11.40 -35.39 19.32
N LEU A 472 -10.41 -35.30 18.42
CA LEU A 472 -10.10 -36.38 17.50
C LEU A 472 -9.67 -37.66 18.24
N GLU A 473 -8.95 -37.54 19.35
CA GLU A 473 -8.48 -38.66 20.14
C GLU A 473 -9.60 -39.28 21.01
N SER A 474 -10.44 -38.48 21.67
CA SER A 474 -11.54 -38.97 22.51
C SER A 474 -12.74 -39.48 21.70
N ASP A 475 -13.18 -38.72 20.70
CA ASP A 475 -14.51 -38.84 20.11
C ASP A 475 -14.53 -39.54 18.75
N ILE A 476 -13.35 -39.80 18.17
CA ILE A 476 -13.17 -40.51 16.89
C ILE A 476 -12.23 -41.72 17.09
N ARG A 477 -10.98 -41.52 17.54
CA ARG A 477 -10.00 -42.62 17.67
C ARG A 477 -10.40 -43.65 18.74
N ASN A 478 -10.72 -43.19 19.94
CA ASN A 478 -11.10 -44.05 21.07
C ASN A 478 -12.62 -44.27 21.18
N TYR A 479 -13.38 -43.95 20.12
CA TYR A 479 -14.82 -44.12 20.09
C TYR A 479 -15.22 -45.59 20.22
N LYS A 480 -16.04 -45.90 21.23
CA LYS A 480 -16.63 -47.22 21.43
C LYS A 480 -17.99 -47.26 20.72
N PRO A 481 -18.17 -48.12 19.69
CA PRO A 481 -19.45 -48.19 18.98
C PRO A 481 -20.56 -48.71 19.90
N SER A 482 -21.75 -48.10 19.88
CA SER A 482 -22.89 -48.61 20.65
C SER A 482 -23.50 -49.83 19.95
N ALA A 483 -24.18 -50.72 20.68
CA ALA A 483 -24.86 -51.88 20.09
C ALA A 483 -25.79 -51.51 18.92
N GLY A 484 -26.46 -50.35 19.01
CA GLY A 484 -27.27 -49.82 17.91
C GLY A 484 -26.48 -49.35 16.69
N ASP A 485 -25.20 -48.98 16.84
CA ASP A 485 -24.33 -48.57 15.73
C ASP A 485 -23.76 -49.78 14.97
N LEU A 486 -23.53 -50.91 15.67
CA LEU A 486 -23.21 -52.19 15.02
C LEU A 486 -24.42 -52.81 14.31
N ALA A 487 -25.65 -52.55 14.79
CA ALA A 487 -26.90 -53.00 14.15
C ALA A 487 -27.24 -52.25 12.84
N TYR A 488 -26.20 -51.85 12.08
CA TYR A 488 -26.33 -51.18 10.79
C TYR A 488 -27.08 -51.99 9.72
N PRO A 489 -26.86 -53.32 9.55
CA PRO A 489 -27.59 -54.11 8.56
C PRO A 489 -29.11 -54.11 8.84
N GLU A 490 -29.49 -54.30 10.11
CA GLU A 490 -30.88 -54.34 10.56
C GLU A 490 -31.60 -52.99 10.37
N LYS A 491 -30.88 -51.88 10.63
CA LYS A 491 -31.37 -50.53 10.35
C LYS A 491 -31.63 -50.30 8.86
N LEU A 492 -30.77 -50.80 7.98
CA LEU A 492 -30.96 -50.70 6.52
C LEU A 492 -32.18 -51.51 6.07
N GLU A 493 -32.30 -52.77 6.49
CA GLU A 493 -33.44 -53.65 6.16
C GLU A 493 -34.77 -53.05 6.64
N MET A 494 -34.80 -52.53 7.87
CA MET A 494 -35.96 -51.84 8.42
C MET A 494 -36.34 -50.61 7.58
N MET A 495 -35.37 -49.80 7.16
CA MET A 495 -35.64 -48.60 6.37
C MET A 495 -35.98 -48.89 4.91
N GLU A 496 -35.48 -49.98 4.33
CA GLU A 496 -35.98 -50.53 3.05
C GLU A 496 -37.47 -50.93 3.19
N SER A 497 -37.85 -51.64 4.26
CA SER A 497 -39.26 -52.03 4.49
C SER A 497 -40.21 -50.83 4.69
N ILE A 498 -39.72 -49.76 5.34
CA ILE A 498 -40.47 -48.51 5.52
C ILE A 498 -40.59 -47.76 4.18
N ALA A 499 -39.52 -47.69 3.39
CA ALA A 499 -39.56 -47.06 2.07
C ALA A 499 -40.51 -47.80 1.11
N LEU A 500 -40.45 -49.13 1.08
CA LEU A 500 -41.33 -49.97 0.27
C LEU A 500 -42.80 -49.84 0.69
N SER A 501 -43.12 -49.86 1.99
CA SER A 501 -44.50 -49.70 2.47
C SER A 501 -45.06 -48.29 2.27
N LEU A 502 -44.23 -47.24 2.29
CA LEU A 502 -44.65 -45.89 1.87
C LEU A 502 -44.92 -45.82 0.37
N GLN A 503 -44.11 -46.51 -0.45
CA GLN A 503 -44.29 -46.56 -1.90
C GLN A 503 -45.53 -47.39 -2.30
N ASP A 504 -45.80 -48.49 -1.60
CA ASP A 504 -46.98 -49.34 -1.83
C ASP A 504 -48.28 -48.64 -1.41
N ASN A 505 -48.27 -47.94 -0.27
CA ASN A 505 -49.36 -47.03 0.12
C ASN A 505 -49.63 -45.96 -0.95
N SER A 506 -48.60 -45.45 -1.65
CA SER A 506 -48.79 -44.47 -2.72
C SER A 506 -49.48 -45.05 -3.97
N HIS A 507 -49.37 -46.36 -4.21
CA HIS A 507 -50.06 -47.05 -5.31
C HIS A 507 -51.54 -47.31 -5.01
N HIS A 508 -51.93 -47.48 -3.75
CA HIS A 508 -53.32 -47.80 -3.37
C HIS A 508 -54.31 -46.62 -3.48
N TYR A 509 -53.86 -45.38 -3.68
CA TYR A 509 -54.73 -44.19 -3.72
C TYR A 509 -55.37 -43.85 -5.08
N HIS A 510 -55.11 -44.60 -6.16
CA HIS A 510 -55.53 -44.21 -7.52
C HIS A 510 -57.01 -44.49 -7.86
N HIS A 511 -57.92 -44.64 -6.88
CA HIS A 511 -59.33 -44.97 -7.14
C HIS A 511 -60.40 -44.28 -6.26
N ASN A 512 -60.17 -43.05 -5.76
CA ASN A 512 -61.30 -42.18 -5.39
C ASN A 512 -60.92 -40.68 -5.29
N PRO A 513 -61.48 -39.77 -6.12
CA PRO A 513 -61.04 -38.36 -6.17
C PRO A 513 -61.82 -37.40 -5.25
N HIS A 514 -62.43 -37.86 -4.14
CA HIS A 514 -63.17 -36.98 -3.22
C HIS A 514 -63.02 -37.35 -1.73
N GLN A 515 -61.90 -36.97 -1.10
CA GLN A 515 -61.84 -36.41 0.27
C GLN A 515 -60.40 -36.01 0.63
N HIS A 516 -60.15 -34.73 0.87
CA HIS A 516 -58.86 -34.28 1.41
C HIS A 516 -59.04 -33.24 2.52
N LEU A 517 -59.61 -33.67 3.65
CA LEU A 517 -59.55 -32.93 4.90
C LEU A 517 -58.13 -32.98 5.47
N ARG A 518 -57.30 -31.99 5.14
CA ARG A 518 -56.06 -31.75 5.88
C ARG A 518 -56.44 -31.30 7.31
N ARG A 519 -56.08 -32.09 8.32
CA ARG A 519 -56.00 -31.61 9.71
C ARG A 519 -54.57 -31.17 10.02
N ALA A 520 -54.45 -30.08 10.76
CA ALA A 520 -53.20 -29.54 11.23
C ALA A 520 -52.68 -30.28 12.48
N ASP A 521 -51.36 -30.18 12.66
CA ASP A 521 -50.56 -30.27 13.89
C ASP A 521 -50.94 -31.24 15.03
N SER A 522 -49.99 -32.12 15.34
CA SER A 522 -49.46 -32.30 16.70
C SER A 522 -48.05 -32.92 16.67
N ARG A 523 -47.09 -32.28 17.34
CA ARG A 523 -45.71 -32.78 17.56
C ARG A 523 -45.67 -33.74 18.76
N SER A 524 -44.50 -34.34 19.00
CA SER A 524 -44.19 -35.42 19.97
C SER A 524 -44.66 -36.80 19.49
N SER A 525 -43.79 -37.80 19.32
CA SER A 525 -42.68 -38.22 20.19
C SER A 525 -41.44 -38.71 19.40
N ILE A 526 -40.43 -39.26 20.10
CA ILE A 526 -39.20 -39.93 19.57
C ILE A 526 -38.22 -39.09 18.72
N THR A 527 -37.67 -38.02 19.30
CA THR A 527 -36.30 -37.56 19.01
C THR A 527 -35.53 -37.33 20.31
N SER A 528 -34.81 -38.35 20.78
CA SER A 528 -34.03 -38.29 22.03
C SER A 528 -32.54 -38.07 21.76
N GLY A 529 -32.05 -36.86 22.06
CA GLY A 529 -30.62 -36.59 22.24
C GLY A 529 -29.84 -36.11 21.01
N VAL A 530 -29.21 -34.93 21.16
CA VAL A 530 -28.19 -34.34 20.28
C VAL A 530 -28.67 -33.84 18.90
N SER A 531 -29.50 -32.80 18.93
CA SER A 531 -29.54 -31.79 17.88
C SER A 531 -28.90 -30.50 18.41
N MET A 532 -27.69 -30.17 17.95
CA MET A 532 -27.21 -28.80 17.94
C MET A 532 -27.92 -28.08 16.79
N ASP A 533 -28.75 -27.08 17.12
CA ASP A 533 -29.30 -26.14 16.16
C ASP A 533 -28.67 -24.77 16.43
N THR A 534 -27.97 -24.22 15.44
CA THR A 534 -27.36 -22.88 15.53
C THR A 534 -28.25 -21.88 14.82
N SER A 535 -29.11 -21.20 15.59
CA SER A 535 -29.88 -20.05 15.14
C SER A 535 -29.37 -18.78 15.80
N LEU A 536 -28.73 -17.89 15.04
CA LEU A 536 -28.44 -16.50 15.42
C LEU A 536 -28.55 -15.60 14.18
N ASP A 537 -29.04 -14.38 14.39
CA ASP A 537 -29.46 -13.43 13.36
C ASP A 537 -28.33 -12.82 12.52
N ALA A 538 -28.63 -12.53 11.25
CA ALA A 538 -27.98 -11.50 10.42
C ALA A 538 -28.97 -10.99 9.33
N PRO A 539 -28.85 -9.73 8.87
CA PRO A 539 -29.96 -9.01 8.22
C PRO A 539 -30.12 -9.24 6.71
N ALA A 540 -31.23 -8.70 6.17
CA ALA A 540 -31.75 -8.97 4.83
C ALA A 540 -30.84 -8.53 3.65
N GLY A 541 -30.63 -9.45 2.71
CA GLY A 541 -30.06 -9.20 1.37
C GLY A 541 -30.35 -10.37 0.42
N PRO A 542 -31.05 -10.20 -0.72
CA PRO A 542 -31.66 -11.32 -1.44
C PRO A 542 -30.79 -11.90 -2.57
N THR A 543 -29.65 -12.52 -2.26
CA THR A 543 -28.93 -13.37 -3.23
C THR A 543 -28.07 -14.46 -2.56
N ALA A 544 -28.18 -15.69 -3.07
CA ALA A 544 -27.27 -16.83 -2.83
C ALA A 544 -27.29 -17.50 -1.43
N GLU A 545 -28.46 -17.95 -0.97
CA GLU A 545 -28.52 -18.99 0.08
C GLU A 545 -27.90 -20.31 -0.41
N HIS A 546 -26.77 -20.70 0.20
CA HIS A 546 -26.07 -21.95 -0.10
C HIS A 546 -26.67 -23.14 0.67
N THR A 547 -27.98 -23.38 0.53
CA THR A 547 -28.59 -24.64 1.02
C THR A 547 -28.02 -25.80 0.20
N LEU A 548 -27.45 -26.80 0.87
CA LEU A 548 -26.94 -28.02 0.24
C LEU A 548 -28.10 -28.85 -0.34
N LYS A 549 -28.58 -28.49 -1.54
CA LYS A 549 -29.46 -29.34 -2.36
C LYS A 549 -28.66 -30.51 -2.90
N VAL A 550 -28.49 -31.53 -2.07
CA VAL A 550 -27.96 -32.84 -2.44
C VAL A 550 -28.86 -33.44 -3.53
N ARG A 551 -28.40 -33.35 -4.79
CA ARG A 551 -28.89 -34.19 -5.90
C ARG A 551 -28.11 -35.50 -5.89
N SER A 552 -28.42 -36.39 -4.94
CA SER A 552 -27.89 -37.76 -4.91
C SER A 552 -28.85 -38.71 -4.19
N GLY A 553 -28.98 -39.93 -4.73
CA GLY A 553 -29.36 -41.13 -3.98
C GLY A 553 -30.86 -41.36 -3.76
N ASN A 554 -31.41 -42.37 -4.43
CA ASN A 554 -32.72 -42.96 -4.07
C ASN A 554 -32.61 -43.90 -2.84
N SER A 555 -31.61 -43.69 -1.98
CA SER A 555 -31.31 -44.56 -0.84
C SER A 555 -31.83 -43.95 0.46
N PRO A 556 -32.53 -44.71 1.32
CA PRO A 556 -32.80 -44.27 2.69
C PRO A 556 -31.51 -43.91 3.45
N ALA A 557 -30.39 -44.52 3.06
CA ALA A 557 -29.14 -44.56 3.81
C ALA A 557 -28.10 -43.49 3.44
N ASP A 558 -28.41 -42.59 2.51
CA ASP A 558 -27.61 -41.40 2.24
C ASP A 558 -27.98 -40.24 3.19
N LEU A 559 -29.06 -40.39 3.97
CA LEU A 559 -29.51 -39.42 4.97
C LEU A 559 -28.46 -39.24 6.09
N HIS A 560 -28.12 -37.99 6.43
CA HIS A 560 -27.12 -37.65 7.46
C HIS A 560 -27.37 -38.29 8.85
N GLY A 561 -28.61 -38.72 9.14
CA GLY A 561 -28.96 -39.45 10.37
C GLY A 561 -28.48 -40.90 10.41
N MET A 562 -28.07 -41.47 9.27
CA MET A 562 -27.59 -42.85 9.12
C MET A 562 -26.08 -42.97 8.88
N TRP A 563 -25.35 -41.86 8.89
CA TRP A 563 -23.90 -41.92 8.79
C TRP A 563 -23.30 -42.42 10.11
N TYR A 564 -22.31 -43.30 10.03
CA TYR A 564 -21.59 -43.78 11.21
C TYR A 564 -21.09 -42.59 12.07
N PRO A 565 -21.31 -42.58 13.40
CA PRO A 565 -21.12 -41.38 14.21
C PRO A 565 -19.75 -40.72 14.09
N THR A 566 -18.65 -41.48 13.94
CA THR A 566 -17.31 -40.88 13.82
C THR A 566 -17.07 -40.23 12.46
N VAL A 567 -17.69 -40.71 11.37
CA VAL A 567 -17.68 -40.04 10.05
C VAL A 567 -18.38 -38.68 10.15
N ARG A 568 -19.58 -38.64 10.75
CA ARG A 568 -20.33 -37.39 10.96
C ARG A 568 -19.56 -36.40 11.83
N ARG A 569 -19.00 -36.85 12.96
CA ARG A 569 -18.16 -36.04 13.87
C ARG A 569 -16.93 -35.47 13.15
N THR A 570 -16.22 -36.30 12.39
CA THR A 570 -15.04 -35.90 11.60
C THR A 570 -15.39 -34.79 10.63
N LEU A 571 -16.43 -34.96 9.81
CA LEU A 571 -16.82 -33.99 8.79
C LEU A 571 -17.31 -32.66 9.39
N VAL A 572 -18.09 -32.69 10.47
CA VAL A 572 -18.52 -31.47 11.19
C VAL A 572 -17.30 -30.75 11.77
N CYS A 573 -16.38 -31.47 12.40
CA CYS A 573 -15.14 -30.91 12.93
C CYS A 573 -14.32 -30.22 11.82
N LEU A 574 -14.01 -30.93 10.73
CA LEU A 574 -13.29 -30.40 9.57
C LEU A 574 -13.95 -29.14 8.98
N SER A 575 -15.29 -29.13 8.85
CA SER A 575 -16.02 -27.99 8.28
C SER A 575 -15.87 -26.69 9.08
N ARG A 576 -15.72 -26.79 10.41
CA ARG A 576 -15.51 -25.64 11.31
C ARG A 576 -14.04 -25.23 11.32
N LEU A 577 -13.13 -26.19 11.48
CA LEU A 577 -11.68 -25.96 11.51
C LEU A 577 -11.19 -25.26 10.24
N TYR A 578 -11.76 -25.59 9.08
CA TYR A 578 -11.39 -25.01 7.79
C TYR A 578 -11.55 -23.48 7.69
N ARG A 579 -12.48 -22.88 8.46
CA ARG A 579 -12.70 -21.43 8.46
C ARG A 579 -11.85 -20.68 9.49
N CYS A 580 -11.53 -21.34 10.61
CA CYS A 580 -10.89 -20.71 11.77
C CYS A 580 -9.36 -20.87 11.78
N ILE A 581 -8.83 -21.93 11.17
CA ILE A 581 -7.41 -22.31 11.28
C ILE A 581 -6.66 -22.07 9.97
N ASP A 582 -5.40 -21.68 10.07
CA ASP A 582 -4.48 -21.54 8.93
C ASP A 582 -4.25 -22.86 8.17
N LYS A 583 -3.98 -22.75 6.87
CA LYS A 583 -3.89 -23.89 5.94
C LYS A 583 -2.93 -24.99 6.42
N SER A 584 -1.77 -24.63 6.99
CA SER A 584 -0.74 -25.57 7.46
C SER A 584 -1.19 -26.40 8.67
N ILE A 585 -1.76 -25.75 9.69
CA ILE A 585 -2.27 -26.42 10.89
C ILE A 585 -3.50 -27.27 10.52
N PHE A 586 -4.38 -26.75 9.66
CA PHE A 586 -5.53 -27.49 9.14
C PHE A 586 -5.12 -28.75 8.35
N GLN A 587 -4.06 -28.68 7.53
CA GLN A 587 -3.51 -29.85 6.82
C GLN A 587 -3.11 -30.98 7.79
N SER A 588 -2.29 -30.67 8.80
CA SER A 588 -1.87 -31.65 9.82
C SER A 588 -3.06 -32.25 10.58
N LEU A 589 -3.95 -31.38 11.07
CA LEU A 589 -5.11 -31.79 11.87
C LEU A 589 -6.13 -32.60 11.06
N SER A 590 -6.31 -32.28 9.78
CA SER A 590 -7.21 -33.03 8.89
C SER A 590 -6.66 -34.39 8.48
N GLN A 591 -5.34 -34.53 8.27
CA GLN A 591 -4.68 -35.82 8.08
C GLN A 591 -4.90 -36.75 9.28
N GLN A 592 -4.72 -36.24 10.50
CA GLN A 592 -4.99 -36.99 11.75
C GLN A 592 -6.47 -37.39 11.85
N ALA A 593 -7.39 -36.44 11.60
CA ALA A 593 -8.83 -36.67 11.67
C ALA A 593 -9.29 -37.77 10.70
N LEU A 594 -8.82 -37.73 9.45
CA LEU A 594 -9.14 -38.74 8.43
C LEU A 594 -8.53 -40.10 8.77
N THR A 595 -7.27 -40.14 9.23
CA THR A 595 -6.61 -41.39 9.65
C THR A 595 -7.35 -42.05 10.82
N HIS A 596 -7.75 -41.28 11.83
CA HIS A 596 -8.53 -41.80 12.96
C HIS A 596 -9.95 -42.20 12.56
N CYS A 597 -10.59 -41.48 11.63
CA CYS A 597 -11.88 -41.86 11.08
C CYS A 597 -11.82 -43.19 10.31
N ILE A 598 -10.85 -43.37 9.42
CA ILE A 598 -10.63 -44.64 8.69
C ILE A 598 -10.41 -45.80 9.67
N HIS A 599 -9.55 -45.60 10.68
CA HIS A 599 -9.29 -46.63 11.70
C HIS A 599 -10.56 -47.00 12.50
N SER A 600 -11.35 -45.99 12.88
CA SER A 600 -12.62 -46.17 13.59
C SER A 600 -13.64 -46.95 12.75
N VAL A 601 -13.80 -46.60 11.47
CA VAL A 601 -14.69 -47.27 10.52
C VAL A 601 -14.26 -48.72 10.28
N SER A 602 -12.96 -48.98 10.10
CA SER A 602 -12.45 -50.35 9.88
C SER A 602 -12.56 -51.23 11.14
N SER A 603 -12.37 -50.65 12.34
CA SER A 603 -12.66 -51.33 13.61
C SER A 603 -14.15 -51.69 13.75
N ALA A 604 -15.06 -50.78 13.36
CA ALA A 604 -16.49 -51.06 13.37
C ALA A 604 -16.87 -52.13 12.33
N ALA A 605 -16.29 -52.07 11.12
CA ALA A 605 -16.46 -53.09 10.08
C ALA A 605 -16.03 -54.49 10.54
N ALA A 606 -14.88 -54.60 11.23
CA ALA A 606 -14.42 -55.85 11.82
C ALA A 606 -15.36 -56.40 12.90
N GLN A 607 -16.02 -55.53 13.68
CA GLN A 607 -17.03 -55.95 14.67
C GLN A 607 -18.35 -56.38 14.02
N ILE A 608 -18.79 -55.71 12.93
CA ILE A 608 -19.96 -56.12 12.13
C ILE A 608 -19.70 -57.47 11.43
N ALA A 609 -18.48 -57.67 10.93
CA ALA A 609 -18.05 -58.93 10.32
C ALA A 609 -18.11 -60.13 11.29
N GLN A 610 -17.96 -59.88 12.60
CA GLN A 610 -18.08 -60.90 13.65
C GLN A 610 -19.54 -61.17 14.07
N SER A 611 -20.44 -60.19 13.93
CA SER A 611 -21.83 -60.30 14.43
C SER A 611 -22.83 -60.78 13.38
N ARG A 612 -22.62 -60.49 12.09
CA ARG A 612 -23.53 -60.84 10.98
C ARG A 612 -22.82 -61.64 9.89
N THR A 613 -22.17 -60.97 8.94
CA THR A 613 -21.37 -61.61 7.88
C THR A 613 -20.16 -60.75 7.53
N THR A 614 -19.09 -61.37 7.02
CA THR A 614 -17.89 -60.64 6.56
C THR A 614 -18.22 -59.63 5.46
N ILE A 615 -19.14 -60.00 4.56
CA ILE A 615 -19.61 -59.17 3.44
C ILE A 615 -20.32 -57.91 3.93
N ASP A 616 -21.15 -58.00 4.97
CA ASP A 616 -21.84 -56.83 5.53
C ASP A 616 -20.85 -55.85 6.18
N GLY A 617 -19.78 -56.36 6.80
CA GLY A 617 -18.68 -55.54 7.33
C GLY A 617 -17.89 -54.83 6.21
N GLU A 618 -17.54 -55.54 5.14
CA GLU A 618 -16.84 -54.97 3.98
C GLU A 618 -17.70 -53.93 3.25
N LEU A 619 -18.99 -54.21 3.01
CA LEU A 619 -19.92 -53.27 2.38
C LEU A 619 -20.18 -52.04 3.26
N PHE A 620 -20.22 -52.21 4.59
CA PHE A 620 -20.26 -51.09 5.54
C PHE A 620 -19.04 -50.18 5.42
N GLU A 621 -17.82 -50.75 5.35
CA GLU A 621 -16.58 -49.97 5.20
C GLU A 621 -16.52 -49.26 3.84
N ILE A 622 -16.83 -49.97 2.73
CA ILE A 622 -16.89 -49.38 1.38
C ILE A 622 -17.85 -48.19 1.35
N LYS A 623 -19.06 -48.33 1.89
CA LYS A 623 -20.06 -47.26 1.93
C LYS A 623 -19.56 -46.03 2.69
N HIS A 624 -19.03 -46.21 3.90
CA HIS A 624 -18.60 -45.08 4.72
C HIS A 624 -17.32 -44.40 4.20
N LEU A 625 -16.42 -45.16 3.55
CA LEU A 625 -15.28 -44.57 2.84
C LEU A 625 -15.70 -43.82 1.57
N LEU A 626 -16.72 -44.28 0.83
CA LEU A 626 -17.31 -43.53 -0.29
C LEU A 626 -17.95 -42.22 0.18
N ILE A 627 -18.71 -42.24 1.28
CA ILE A 627 -19.27 -41.03 1.89
C ILE A 627 -18.14 -40.09 2.31
N LEU A 628 -17.12 -40.58 3.03
CA LEU A 628 -15.99 -39.76 3.47
C LEU A 628 -15.26 -39.12 2.28
N ARG A 629 -14.98 -39.89 1.22
CA ARG A 629 -14.34 -39.45 -0.02
C ARG A 629 -15.11 -38.34 -0.74
N GLU A 630 -16.43 -38.48 -0.83
CA GLU A 630 -17.29 -37.48 -1.49
C GLU A 630 -17.36 -36.20 -0.64
N GLN A 631 -17.54 -36.33 0.67
CA GLN A 631 -17.70 -35.19 1.57
C GLN A 631 -16.40 -34.41 1.84
N ILE A 632 -15.22 -34.98 1.58
CA ILE A 632 -13.96 -34.22 1.62
C ILE A 632 -13.63 -33.47 0.31
N ALA A 633 -14.26 -33.83 -0.81
CA ALA A 633 -13.97 -33.23 -2.11
C ALA A 633 -14.27 -31.71 -2.22
N PRO A 634 -15.25 -31.12 -1.50
CA PRO A 634 -15.50 -29.67 -1.52
C PRO A 634 -14.42 -28.83 -0.80
N PHE A 635 -13.63 -29.42 0.11
CA PHE A 635 -12.57 -28.67 0.79
C PHE A 635 -11.43 -28.40 -0.19
N ARG A 636 -11.30 -27.14 -0.62
CA ARG A 636 -10.25 -26.67 -1.54
C ARG A 636 -8.89 -26.53 -0.85
N VAL A 637 -8.50 -27.53 -0.08
CA VAL A 637 -7.19 -27.63 0.56
C VAL A 637 -6.44 -28.78 -0.09
N ASP A 638 -5.19 -28.51 -0.48
CA ASP A 638 -4.26 -29.58 -0.79
C ASP A 638 -4.02 -30.36 0.52
N PHE A 639 -4.66 -31.52 0.70
CA PHE A 639 -4.45 -32.41 1.86
C PHE A 639 -3.07 -33.10 1.84
N THR A 640 -2.09 -32.44 1.19
CA THR A 640 -0.70 -32.87 1.02
C THR A 640 0.13 -32.33 2.17
N ALA A 641 0.33 -33.15 3.20
CA ALA A 641 1.31 -32.86 4.24
C ALA A 641 2.71 -33.26 3.75
N LYS A 642 3.72 -32.45 4.10
CA LYS A 642 5.14 -32.80 3.93
C LYS A 642 5.61 -33.53 5.18
N GLU A 643 5.66 -34.86 5.14
CA GLU A 643 6.26 -35.64 6.22
C GLU A 643 7.69 -36.08 5.83
N THR A 644 8.67 -35.69 6.64
CA THR A 644 10.08 -36.03 6.47
C THR A 644 10.37 -37.43 7.03
N SER A 645 9.99 -38.45 6.29
CA SER A 645 10.28 -39.85 6.64
C SER A 645 11.75 -40.21 6.37
N LEU A 646 12.33 -41.10 7.18
CA LEU A 646 13.66 -41.65 6.93
C LEU A 646 13.52 -42.96 6.13
N ASP A 647 14.03 -42.99 4.89
CA ASP A 647 13.93 -44.17 4.02
C ASP A 647 15.05 -45.18 4.34
N PHE A 648 14.71 -46.19 5.13
CA PHE A 648 15.61 -47.28 5.49
C PHE A 648 15.83 -48.32 4.38
N SER A 649 15.27 -48.16 3.17
CA SER A 649 15.44 -49.13 2.07
C SER A 649 16.89 -49.26 1.62
N LYS A 650 17.62 -48.14 1.57
CA LYS A 650 19.07 -48.14 1.27
C LYS A 650 19.87 -48.81 2.38
N VAL A 651 19.57 -48.49 3.64
CA VAL A 651 20.18 -49.15 4.82
C VAL A 651 19.96 -50.66 4.79
N ARG A 652 18.77 -51.13 4.41
CA ARG A 652 18.45 -52.57 4.26
C ARG A 652 19.26 -53.22 3.13
N THR A 653 19.39 -52.54 2.00
CA THR A 653 20.13 -53.04 0.82
C THR A 653 21.63 -53.07 1.12
N ALA A 654 22.20 -51.99 1.65
CA ALA A 654 23.59 -51.89 2.07
C ALA A 654 23.92 -52.90 3.18
N ALA A 655 23.03 -53.17 4.14
CA ALA A 655 23.21 -54.21 5.14
C ALA A 655 23.21 -55.62 4.51
N TYR A 656 22.39 -55.86 3.50
CA TYR A 656 22.35 -57.12 2.77
C TYR A 656 23.60 -57.30 1.90
N GLU A 657 24.10 -56.23 1.28
CA GLU A 657 25.38 -56.24 0.57
C GLU A 657 26.57 -56.44 1.51
N LEU A 658 26.59 -55.82 2.69
CA LEU A 658 27.60 -56.06 3.73
C LEU A 658 27.60 -57.54 4.18
N LEU A 659 26.41 -58.14 4.30
CA LEU A 659 26.25 -59.57 4.63
C LEU A 659 26.78 -60.48 3.50
N GLN A 660 26.56 -60.12 2.22
CA GLN A 660 27.10 -60.85 1.07
C GLN A 660 28.62 -60.65 0.92
N LYS A 661 29.11 -59.41 1.07
CA LYS A 661 30.52 -58.99 1.00
C LYS A 661 31.31 -59.29 2.30
N ARG A 662 30.83 -60.20 3.18
CA ARG A 662 31.43 -60.50 4.51
C ARG A 662 32.94 -60.83 4.51
N LYS A 663 33.52 -61.21 3.36
CA LYS A 663 34.96 -61.49 3.21
C LYS A 663 35.83 -60.23 3.03
N GLN A 664 35.22 -59.05 2.87
CA GLN A 664 35.90 -57.77 2.57
C GLN A 664 35.74 -56.71 3.67
N LEU A 665 35.14 -57.07 4.81
CA LEU A 665 34.84 -56.17 5.95
C LEU A 665 36.05 -55.46 6.56
N PHE A 666 37.24 -56.06 6.42
CA PHE A 666 38.50 -55.53 6.97
C PHE A 666 39.56 -55.32 5.87
N SER A 667 39.13 -55.12 4.62
CA SER A 667 40.04 -54.73 3.54
C SER A 667 40.62 -53.34 3.82
N LEU A 668 41.95 -53.21 3.76
CA LEU A 668 42.66 -51.94 3.98
C LEU A 668 42.74 -51.06 2.71
N GLY A 669 42.06 -51.44 1.63
CA GLY A 669 41.94 -50.64 0.40
C GLY A 669 40.60 -49.91 0.29
N SER A 670 40.45 -49.10 -0.78
CA SER A 670 39.24 -48.30 -1.08
C SER A 670 37.94 -49.09 -1.22
N ASN A 671 38.02 -50.42 -1.29
CA ASN A 671 36.88 -51.33 -1.49
C ASN A 671 36.55 -52.05 -0.17
N ASN A 672 36.33 -51.29 0.90
CA ASN A 672 35.96 -51.83 2.20
C ASN A 672 34.43 -51.77 2.37
N ALA A 673 33.80 -52.94 2.44
CA ALA A 673 32.34 -53.08 2.53
C ALA A 673 31.73 -52.44 3.79
N LEU A 674 32.51 -52.20 4.84
CA LEU A 674 32.05 -51.50 6.06
C LEU A 674 32.08 -49.97 5.90
N LEU A 675 33.04 -49.43 5.14
CA LEU A 675 33.01 -48.02 4.73
C LEU A 675 31.91 -47.77 3.70
N GLU A 676 31.74 -48.68 2.74
CA GLU A 676 30.64 -48.67 1.76
C GLU A 676 29.28 -48.68 2.49
N PHE A 677 29.10 -49.54 3.50
CA PHE A 677 27.90 -49.53 4.35
C PHE A 677 27.72 -48.25 5.18
N LEU A 678 28.79 -47.64 5.70
CA LEU A 678 28.68 -46.38 6.44
C LEU A 678 28.38 -45.16 5.54
N LEU A 679 28.72 -45.23 4.24
CA LEU A 679 28.44 -44.18 3.27
C LEU A 679 27.03 -44.33 2.66
N ASP A 680 26.72 -45.51 2.10
CA ASP A 680 25.46 -45.80 1.39
C ASP A 680 24.33 -46.29 2.32
N GLY A 681 24.67 -46.74 3.53
CA GLY A 681 23.73 -47.10 4.59
C GLY A 681 23.30 -45.93 5.47
N THR A 682 23.60 -44.69 5.09
CA THR A 682 22.98 -43.50 5.72
C THR A 682 21.49 -43.45 5.37
N PRO A 683 20.56 -43.37 6.35
CA PRO A 683 19.13 -43.26 6.05
C PRO A 683 18.86 -41.91 5.39
N GLN A 684 18.36 -41.94 4.15
CA GLN A 684 18.06 -40.71 3.42
C GLN A 684 16.73 -40.12 3.88
N VAL A 685 16.71 -38.83 4.15
CA VAL A 685 15.48 -38.07 4.38
C VAL A 685 14.69 -38.06 3.08
N ARG A 686 13.52 -38.69 3.10
CA ARG A 686 12.59 -38.74 1.97
C ARG A 686 11.35 -37.95 2.34
N GLU A 687 11.22 -36.76 1.75
CA GLU A 687 9.97 -36.00 1.76
C GLU A 687 8.89 -36.84 1.08
N GLN A 688 7.97 -37.39 1.87
CA GLN A 688 6.79 -38.05 1.35
C GLN A 688 5.63 -37.07 1.42
N LEU A 689 5.16 -36.66 0.24
CA LEU A 689 3.90 -35.91 0.10
C LEU A 689 2.73 -36.87 0.35
N LEU A 690 2.34 -37.00 1.61
CA LEU A 690 1.19 -37.81 1.98
C LEU A 690 -0.08 -36.99 1.71
N ASP A 691 -0.94 -37.52 0.85
CA ASP A 691 -2.19 -36.89 0.44
C ASP A 691 -3.34 -37.65 1.09
N SER A 692 -4.00 -37.05 2.08
CA SER A 692 -5.04 -37.74 2.86
C SER A 692 -6.21 -38.23 2.00
N ARG A 693 -6.45 -37.63 0.82
CA ARG A 693 -7.43 -38.13 -0.14
C ARG A 693 -6.95 -39.42 -0.82
N LYS A 694 -5.66 -39.52 -1.14
CA LYS A 694 -5.07 -40.76 -1.67
C LYS A 694 -5.08 -41.88 -0.63
N ASP A 695 -4.97 -41.57 0.66
CA ASP A 695 -5.08 -42.59 1.71
C ASP A 695 -6.50 -43.13 1.86
N VAL A 696 -7.53 -42.28 1.79
CA VAL A 696 -8.94 -42.72 1.68
C VAL A 696 -9.16 -43.57 0.43
N ASP A 697 -8.69 -43.12 -0.74
CA ASP A 697 -8.80 -43.87 -2.00
C ASP A 697 -8.04 -45.21 -1.96
N ARG A 698 -6.87 -45.25 -1.32
CA ARG A 698 -6.04 -46.46 -1.13
C ARG A 698 -6.73 -47.47 -0.22
N GLN A 699 -7.30 -47.04 0.90
CA GLN A 699 -8.04 -47.93 1.78
C GLN A 699 -9.30 -48.42 1.08
N LEU A 700 -10.09 -47.52 0.47
CA LEU A 700 -11.28 -47.89 -0.30
C LEU A 700 -10.97 -48.95 -1.37
N LYS A 701 -9.88 -48.77 -2.13
CA LYS A 701 -9.41 -49.77 -3.10
C LYS A 701 -9.05 -51.11 -2.44
N THR A 702 -8.33 -51.08 -1.32
CA THR A 702 -7.90 -52.29 -0.60
C THR A 702 -9.09 -53.10 -0.07
N VAL A 703 -10.12 -52.40 0.45
CA VAL A 703 -11.37 -53.02 0.92
C VAL A 703 -12.18 -53.55 -0.26
N CYS A 704 -12.29 -52.80 -1.36
CA CYS A 704 -12.96 -53.28 -2.59
C CYS A 704 -12.29 -54.53 -3.17
N GLU A 705 -10.95 -54.59 -3.21
CA GLU A 705 -10.21 -55.78 -3.68
C GLU A 705 -10.40 -56.98 -2.74
N THR A 706 -10.50 -56.73 -1.43
CA THR A 706 -10.79 -57.75 -0.41
C THR A 706 -12.21 -58.30 -0.57
N PHE A 707 -13.22 -57.43 -0.66
CA PHE A 707 -14.60 -57.78 -0.97
C PHE A 707 -14.73 -58.58 -2.28
N ILE A 708 -14.11 -58.11 -3.39
CA ILE A 708 -14.15 -58.81 -4.68
C ILE A 708 -13.57 -60.23 -4.55
N ARG A 709 -12.44 -60.38 -3.84
CA ARG A 709 -11.79 -61.68 -3.61
C ARG A 709 -12.69 -62.60 -2.78
N ASP A 710 -13.23 -62.11 -1.68
CA ASP A 710 -13.91 -62.95 -0.70
C ASP A 710 -15.36 -63.26 -1.14
N ALA A 711 -16.03 -62.36 -1.86
CA ALA A 711 -17.24 -62.64 -2.64
C ALA A 711 -17.00 -63.68 -3.76
N THR A 712 -15.90 -63.59 -4.51
CA THR A 712 -15.53 -64.60 -5.52
C THR A 712 -15.31 -65.96 -4.87
N ARG A 713 -14.61 -66.01 -3.72
CA ARG A 713 -14.40 -67.25 -2.93
C ARG A 713 -15.71 -67.82 -2.37
N GLN A 714 -16.66 -66.99 -1.96
CA GLN A 714 -17.96 -67.44 -1.46
C GLN A 714 -18.76 -68.22 -2.53
N LEU A 715 -18.58 -67.86 -3.81
CA LEU A 715 -19.28 -68.42 -4.96
C LEU A 715 -18.54 -69.60 -5.62
N VAL A 716 -17.22 -69.50 -5.80
CA VAL A 716 -16.39 -70.42 -6.62
C VAL A 716 -15.17 -70.96 -5.86
N GLY A 717 -15.12 -70.78 -4.53
CA GLY A 717 -14.04 -71.24 -3.65
C GLY A 717 -13.56 -72.68 -3.89
N PRO A 718 -14.45 -73.70 -3.98
CA PRO A 718 -14.05 -75.09 -4.22
C PRO A 718 -13.30 -75.32 -5.55
N VAL A 719 -13.66 -74.58 -6.61
CA VAL A 719 -12.92 -74.60 -7.88
C VAL A 719 -11.58 -73.86 -7.77
N LEU A 720 -11.52 -72.76 -7.03
CA LEU A 720 -10.27 -72.02 -6.81
C LEU A 720 -9.25 -72.85 -6.00
N THR A 721 -9.66 -73.50 -4.92
CA THR A 721 -8.78 -74.37 -4.13
C THR A 721 -8.35 -75.61 -4.90
N PHE A 722 -9.22 -76.15 -5.77
CA PHE A 722 -8.84 -77.20 -6.71
C PHE A 722 -7.79 -76.73 -7.72
N ILE A 723 -7.96 -75.54 -8.32
CA ILE A 723 -7.00 -74.96 -9.27
C ILE A 723 -5.64 -74.73 -8.59
N GLU A 724 -5.61 -74.17 -7.38
CA GLU A 724 -4.38 -73.96 -6.60
C GLU A 724 -3.69 -75.30 -6.27
N SER A 725 -4.46 -76.30 -5.84
CA SER A 725 -3.95 -77.65 -5.54
C SER A 725 -3.43 -78.36 -6.79
N ALA A 726 -4.14 -78.26 -7.91
CA ALA A 726 -3.74 -78.86 -9.18
C ALA A 726 -2.48 -78.20 -9.76
N GLN A 727 -2.39 -76.86 -9.72
CA GLN A 727 -1.20 -76.12 -10.14
C GLN A 727 0.00 -76.39 -9.22
N GLY A 728 -0.21 -76.48 -7.90
CA GLY A 728 0.82 -76.88 -6.94
C GLY A 728 1.34 -78.30 -7.20
N TYR A 729 0.46 -79.25 -7.49
CA TYR A 729 0.82 -80.63 -7.80
C TYR A 729 1.61 -80.74 -9.11
N VAL A 730 1.19 -80.03 -10.17
CA VAL A 730 1.92 -79.95 -11.45
C VAL A 730 3.30 -79.30 -11.28
N LYS A 731 3.40 -78.24 -10.46
CA LYS A 731 4.67 -77.53 -10.22
C LYS A 731 5.65 -78.31 -9.36
N ASN A 732 5.15 -79.17 -8.45
CA ASN A 732 5.97 -79.95 -7.53
C ASN A 732 6.42 -81.33 -8.09
N GLN A 733 6.05 -81.69 -9.32
CA GLN A 733 6.61 -82.90 -9.94
C GLN A 733 8.09 -82.70 -10.34
N PRO A 734 8.98 -83.67 -10.01
CA PRO A 734 10.36 -83.63 -10.46
C PRO A 734 10.45 -83.86 -11.97
N ASN A 735 10.98 -82.87 -12.67
CA ASN A 735 11.22 -82.91 -14.12
C ASN A 735 12.32 -83.95 -14.46
N THR A 736 11.94 -85.18 -14.79
CA THR A 736 12.85 -86.27 -15.19
C THR A 736 13.40 -86.04 -16.61
N GLY A 737 14.24 -85.01 -16.78
CA GLY A 737 14.69 -84.62 -18.12
C GLY A 737 15.69 -83.46 -18.19
N LYS A 738 16.78 -83.51 -17.42
CA LYS A 738 18.05 -82.81 -17.76
C LYS A 738 19.22 -83.38 -16.96
N THR A 739 20.04 -84.18 -17.64
CA THR A 739 21.26 -84.79 -17.08
C THR A 739 22.38 -83.77 -16.95
N GLY A 740 23.34 -84.04 -16.05
CA GLY A 740 24.68 -83.49 -16.18
C GLY A 740 25.34 -83.96 -17.48
N ALA A 741 26.35 -83.22 -17.95
CA ALA A 741 27.10 -83.52 -19.17
C ALA A 741 27.69 -84.96 -19.14
N THR A 742 27.81 -85.68 -20.26
CA THR A 742 28.60 -85.30 -21.44
C THR A 742 28.31 -86.19 -22.66
N GLY A 743 28.41 -85.61 -23.86
CA GLY A 743 28.74 -86.33 -25.11
C GLY A 743 27.61 -87.04 -25.88
N GLY A 744 27.71 -87.02 -27.23
CA GLY A 744 27.02 -87.98 -28.11
C GLY A 744 25.92 -87.38 -29.00
N ALA A 745 26.15 -87.41 -30.31
CA ALA A 745 25.35 -86.79 -31.37
C ALA A 745 24.03 -87.50 -31.75
N ALA A 746 23.23 -86.76 -32.53
CA ALA A 746 22.37 -87.20 -33.64
C ALA A 746 20.86 -87.50 -33.42
N SER A 747 20.11 -87.13 -34.47
CA SER A 747 18.74 -87.52 -34.87
C SER A 747 17.57 -87.24 -33.92
N GLY A 748 16.69 -86.32 -34.36
CA GLY A 748 15.46 -85.94 -33.69
C GLY A 748 14.25 -86.87 -33.86
N GLY A 749 13.14 -86.42 -33.29
CA GLY A 749 11.81 -87.01 -33.40
C GLY A 749 11.01 -86.89 -32.10
N ALA A 750 9.71 -86.56 -32.23
CA ALA A 750 8.68 -86.55 -31.19
C ALA A 750 8.76 -85.48 -30.06
N VAL A 751 7.66 -84.72 -29.94
CA VAL A 751 7.40 -83.69 -28.92
C VAL A 751 6.70 -84.31 -27.70
N GLY A 752 6.88 -83.72 -26.52
CA GLY A 752 6.55 -84.34 -25.23
C GLY A 752 5.06 -84.63 -24.97
N GLN A 753 4.81 -85.74 -24.26
CA GLN A 753 3.49 -86.14 -23.75
C GLN A 753 3.50 -86.64 -22.28
N SER A 754 4.66 -86.70 -21.62
CA SER A 754 4.80 -87.35 -20.30
C SER A 754 4.37 -86.50 -19.08
N THR A 755 4.20 -85.18 -19.22
CA THR A 755 3.75 -84.31 -18.12
C THR A 755 2.23 -84.32 -17.89
N GLY A 756 1.43 -84.69 -18.90
CA GLY A 756 -0.03 -84.58 -18.82
C GLY A 756 -0.70 -85.61 -17.92
N MET A 757 -0.09 -86.77 -17.69
CA MET A 757 -0.74 -87.88 -16.96
C MET A 757 -0.71 -87.72 -15.42
N ALA A 758 0.02 -86.73 -14.92
CA ALA A 758 0.28 -86.49 -13.50
C ALA A 758 -0.99 -86.29 -12.67
N LEU A 759 -1.87 -85.36 -13.09
CA LEU A 759 -3.07 -84.99 -12.33
C LEU A 759 -4.11 -86.10 -12.32
N ARG A 760 -4.29 -86.82 -13.43
CA ARG A 760 -5.29 -87.89 -13.58
C ARG A 760 -5.07 -89.06 -12.60
N MET A 761 -3.84 -89.26 -12.11
CA MET A 761 -3.48 -90.30 -11.15
C MET A 761 -3.66 -89.87 -9.68
N ALA A 762 -3.93 -88.58 -9.41
CA ALA A 762 -4.10 -88.10 -8.04
C ALA A 762 -5.55 -88.28 -7.56
N PRO A 763 -5.79 -88.83 -6.34
CA PRO A 763 -7.15 -89.17 -5.89
C PRO A 763 -8.07 -87.95 -5.72
N PHE A 764 -7.51 -86.76 -5.50
CA PHE A 764 -8.27 -85.51 -5.42
C PHE A 764 -8.70 -84.95 -6.79
N ALA A 765 -8.13 -85.45 -7.88
CA ALA A 765 -8.37 -84.99 -9.26
C ALA A 765 -9.03 -86.07 -10.14
N ALA A 766 -9.68 -87.04 -9.50
CA ALA A 766 -10.55 -88.01 -10.16
C ALA A 766 -11.77 -87.30 -10.81
N PRO A 767 -12.21 -87.71 -12.02
CA PRO A 767 -13.30 -87.06 -12.75
C PRO A 767 -14.59 -86.83 -11.93
N GLN A 768 -14.96 -87.80 -11.10
CA GLN A 768 -16.14 -87.72 -10.22
C GLN A 768 -16.00 -86.65 -9.12
N GLN A 769 -14.80 -86.49 -8.55
CA GLN A 769 -14.53 -85.45 -7.54
C GLN A 769 -14.59 -84.06 -8.16
N ILE A 770 -14.02 -83.89 -9.37
CA ILE A 770 -14.08 -82.62 -10.10
C ILE A 770 -15.53 -82.29 -10.48
N SER A 771 -16.33 -83.26 -10.94
CA SER A 771 -17.78 -83.07 -11.16
C SER A 771 -18.51 -82.64 -9.88
N SER A 772 -18.17 -83.22 -8.72
CA SER A 772 -18.78 -82.84 -7.44
C SER A 772 -18.46 -81.39 -7.07
N ILE A 773 -17.19 -80.99 -7.20
CA ILE A 773 -16.69 -79.61 -6.99
C ILE A 773 -17.39 -78.60 -7.92
N ILE A 774 -17.59 -78.96 -9.20
CA ILE A 774 -18.29 -78.12 -10.18
C ILE A 774 -19.78 -78.00 -9.83
N GLN A 775 -20.46 -79.10 -9.50
CA GLN A 775 -21.88 -79.08 -9.10
C GLN A 775 -22.09 -78.28 -7.80
N GLU A 776 -21.17 -78.39 -6.84
CA GLU A 776 -21.20 -77.58 -5.62
C GLU A 776 -21.03 -76.08 -5.92
N CYS A 777 -20.10 -75.70 -6.81
CA CYS A 777 -19.95 -74.30 -7.23
C CYS A 777 -21.17 -73.79 -7.99
N LEU A 778 -21.76 -74.57 -8.89
CA LEU A 778 -23.00 -74.21 -9.58
C LEU A 778 -24.19 -74.06 -8.62
N ARG A 779 -24.23 -74.85 -7.55
CA ARG A 779 -25.21 -74.68 -6.46
C ARG A 779 -24.95 -73.38 -5.67
N ASN A 780 -23.70 -73.12 -5.29
CA ASN A 780 -23.30 -71.91 -4.56
C ASN A 780 -23.59 -70.63 -5.37
N ILE A 781 -23.33 -70.63 -6.68
CA ILE A 781 -23.70 -69.54 -7.59
C ILE A 781 -25.21 -69.34 -7.59
N LYS A 782 -26.02 -70.39 -7.71
CA LYS A 782 -27.49 -70.27 -7.73
C LYS A 782 -28.09 -69.82 -6.40
N SER A 783 -27.50 -70.19 -5.25
CA SER A 783 -28.08 -69.90 -3.93
C SER A 783 -27.56 -68.64 -3.25
N LYS A 784 -26.31 -68.22 -3.50
CA LYS A 784 -25.68 -67.09 -2.78
C LYS A 784 -25.59 -65.81 -3.60
N LEU A 785 -25.64 -65.90 -4.94
CA LEU A 785 -25.50 -64.73 -5.82
C LEU A 785 -26.63 -63.71 -5.65
N SER A 786 -27.87 -64.17 -5.51
CA SER A 786 -29.04 -63.30 -5.25
C SER A 786 -28.95 -62.58 -3.90
N GLY A 787 -28.46 -63.27 -2.86
CA GLY A 787 -28.19 -62.68 -1.54
C GLY A 787 -27.09 -61.62 -1.58
N LEU A 788 -25.98 -61.91 -2.28
CA LEU A 788 -24.87 -60.97 -2.49
C LEU A 788 -25.31 -59.71 -3.27
N GLN A 789 -26.12 -59.87 -4.31
CA GLN A 789 -26.65 -58.74 -5.07
C GLN A 789 -27.61 -57.90 -4.24
N ARG A 790 -28.47 -58.54 -3.43
CA ARG A 790 -29.35 -57.82 -2.50
C ARG A 790 -28.57 -57.01 -1.46
N SER A 791 -27.51 -57.55 -0.86
CA SER A 791 -26.70 -56.79 0.09
C SER A 791 -25.93 -55.65 -0.59
N MET A 792 -25.36 -55.87 -1.79
CA MET A 792 -24.76 -54.78 -2.58
C MET A 792 -25.76 -53.66 -2.87
N GLN A 793 -27.00 -53.99 -3.27
CA GLN A 793 -28.06 -53.02 -3.54
C GLN A 793 -28.45 -52.24 -2.27
N LEU A 794 -28.65 -52.93 -1.14
CA LEU A 794 -29.04 -52.35 0.14
C LEU A 794 -27.97 -51.38 0.69
N TYR A 795 -26.68 -51.70 0.54
CA TYR A 795 -25.59 -50.88 1.05
C TYR A 795 -25.18 -49.75 0.10
N LEU A 796 -25.09 -49.99 -1.20
CA LEU A 796 -24.50 -49.01 -2.13
C LEU A 796 -25.55 -48.17 -2.86
N ALA A 797 -26.74 -48.73 -3.12
CA ALA A 797 -27.91 -48.10 -3.74
C ALA A 797 -27.71 -47.34 -5.08
N ASN A 798 -26.47 -47.32 -5.61
CA ASN A 798 -26.11 -46.78 -6.90
C ASN A 798 -25.72 -47.93 -7.85
N LYS A 799 -26.50 -48.09 -8.92
CA LYS A 799 -26.34 -49.15 -9.93
C LYS A 799 -24.99 -49.10 -10.65
N ASP A 800 -24.39 -47.92 -10.80
CA ASP A 800 -23.08 -47.79 -11.46
C ASP A 800 -21.97 -48.33 -10.56
N THR A 801 -21.98 -47.98 -9.27
CA THR A 801 -21.03 -48.51 -8.27
C THR A 801 -21.19 -50.02 -8.08
N GLU A 802 -22.44 -50.51 -8.02
CA GLU A 802 -22.76 -51.94 -7.99
C GLU A 802 -22.17 -52.67 -9.21
N PHE A 803 -22.40 -52.16 -10.42
CA PHE A 803 -21.88 -52.74 -11.66
C PHE A 803 -20.33 -52.73 -11.70
N ILE A 804 -19.70 -51.65 -11.25
CA ILE A 804 -18.24 -51.52 -11.18
C ILE A 804 -17.63 -52.59 -10.26
N LEU A 805 -18.25 -52.88 -9.11
CA LEU A 805 -17.77 -53.92 -8.19
C LEU A 805 -18.14 -55.34 -8.64
N PHE A 806 -19.31 -55.52 -9.26
CA PHE A 806 -19.78 -56.83 -9.72
C PHE A 806 -19.04 -57.33 -10.97
N ARG A 807 -18.60 -56.43 -11.86
CA ARG A 807 -17.90 -56.79 -13.10
C ARG A 807 -16.58 -57.58 -12.85
N PRO A 808 -15.68 -57.18 -11.93
CA PRO A 808 -14.54 -58.00 -11.51
C PRO A 808 -14.93 -59.37 -10.98
N ILE A 809 -15.98 -59.47 -10.14
CA ILE A 809 -16.46 -60.74 -9.58
C ILE A 809 -16.91 -61.67 -10.72
N ARG A 810 -17.75 -61.18 -11.65
CA ARG A 810 -18.18 -61.91 -12.86
C ARG A 810 -16.99 -62.40 -13.68
N ASN A 811 -16.00 -61.54 -13.92
CA ASN A 811 -14.81 -61.89 -14.69
C ASN A 811 -13.93 -62.94 -13.99
N ASN A 812 -13.77 -62.85 -12.67
CA ASN A 812 -13.03 -63.83 -11.88
C ASN A 812 -13.71 -65.20 -11.88
N ILE A 813 -15.04 -65.25 -11.79
CA ILE A 813 -15.83 -66.48 -11.87
C ILE A 813 -15.61 -67.15 -13.24
N ILE A 814 -15.82 -66.42 -14.34
CA ILE A 814 -15.63 -66.95 -15.70
C ILE A 814 -14.17 -67.40 -15.89
N GLY A 815 -13.20 -66.59 -15.44
CA GLY A 815 -11.79 -66.90 -15.50
C GLY A 815 -11.37 -68.13 -14.68
N ALA A 816 -12.03 -68.43 -13.57
CA ALA A 816 -11.79 -69.64 -12.79
C ALA A 816 -12.21 -70.90 -13.56
N PHE A 817 -13.40 -70.91 -14.15
CA PHE A 817 -13.86 -72.05 -14.96
C PHE A 817 -13.07 -72.20 -16.27
N VAL A 818 -12.66 -71.11 -16.93
CA VAL A 818 -11.75 -71.19 -18.10
C VAL A 818 -10.38 -71.79 -17.71
N LYS A 819 -9.84 -71.44 -16.54
CA LYS A 819 -8.60 -72.08 -16.02
C LYS A 819 -8.81 -73.55 -15.69
N LEU A 820 -9.97 -73.93 -15.15
CA LEU A 820 -10.34 -75.32 -14.89
C LEU A 820 -10.40 -76.12 -16.20
N GLU A 821 -11.09 -75.60 -17.21
CA GLU A 821 -11.17 -76.16 -18.55
C GLU A 821 -9.78 -76.32 -19.20
N GLN A 822 -8.92 -75.31 -19.10
CA GLN A 822 -7.52 -75.39 -19.57
C GLN A 822 -6.72 -76.47 -18.85
N ILE A 823 -6.85 -76.60 -17.53
CA ILE A 823 -6.16 -77.66 -16.76
C ILE A 823 -6.65 -79.05 -17.18
N LEU A 824 -7.95 -79.22 -17.43
CA LEU A 824 -8.52 -80.48 -17.92
C LEU A 824 -8.03 -80.83 -19.35
N LEU A 825 -7.93 -79.84 -20.23
CA LEU A 825 -7.42 -80.01 -21.60
C LEU A 825 -5.92 -80.31 -21.65
N LEU A 826 -5.11 -79.66 -20.82
CA LEU A 826 -3.64 -79.82 -20.80
C LEU A 826 -3.17 -81.15 -20.17
N ASN A 827 -4.00 -81.77 -19.33
CA ASN A 827 -3.63 -82.98 -18.57
C ASN A 827 -4.30 -84.27 -19.08
N ALA A 828 -4.53 -84.34 -20.40
CA ALA A 828 -4.87 -85.57 -21.13
C ALA A 828 -6.04 -86.40 -20.51
N TYR A 829 -7.06 -85.73 -19.97
CA TYR A 829 -8.31 -86.38 -19.59
C TYR A 829 -9.00 -86.94 -20.84
N THR A 830 -9.60 -88.13 -20.74
CA THR A 830 -10.27 -88.76 -21.89
C THR A 830 -11.60 -88.06 -22.21
N LYS A 831 -12.15 -88.28 -23.41
CA LYS A 831 -13.46 -87.73 -23.78
C LYS A 831 -14.55 -88.19 -22.80
N ASP A 832 -14.49 -89.44 -22.35
CA ASP A 832 -15.42 -90.00 -21.37
C ASP A 832 -15.24 -89.32 -20.00
N ASP A 833 -14.00 -89.14 -19.53
CA ASP A 833 -13.72 -88.38 -18.30
C ASP A 833 -14.28 -86.95 -18.37
N LEU A 834 -14.14 -86.26 -19.52
CA LEU A 834 -14.66 -84.90 -19.71
C LEU A 834 -16.20 -84.86 -19.67
N THR A 835 -16.89 -85.88 -20.20
CA THR A 835 -18.35 -85.99 -20.04
C THR A 835 -18.75 -86.22 -18.58
N ILE A 836 -17.99 -87.02 -17.83
CA ILE A 836 -18.22 -87.24 -16.40
C ILE A 836 -18.00 -85.95 -15.60
N VAL A 837 -16.95 -85.17 -15.92
CA VAL A 837 -16.66 -83.89 -15.27
C VAL A 837 -17.73 -82.84 -15.55
N SER A 838 -18.37 -82.85 -16.73
CA SER A 838 -19.47 -81.94 -17.11
C SER A 838 -19.16 -80.45 -16.83
N CYS A 839 -17.95 -80.00 -17.22
CA CYS A 839 -17.54 -78.62 -17.03
C CYS A 839 -18.37 -77.67 -17.91
N PRO A 840 -19.06 -76.66 -17.35
CA PRO A 840 -19.84 -75.71 -18.14
C PRO A 840 -18.93 -74.72 -18.87
N SER A 841 -19.29 -74.36 -20.10
CA SER A 841 -18.50 -73.40 -20.90
C SER A 841 -18.57 -71.99 -20.33
N ALA A 842 -17.57 -71.15 -20.68
CA ALA A 842 -17.54 -69.73 -20.30
C ALA A 842 -18.83 -68.98 -20.66
N GLU A 843 -19.44 -69.31 -21.80
CA GLU A 843 -20.72 -68.74 -22.24
C GLU A 843 -21.89 -69.22 -21.36
N GLN A 844 -21.97 -70.52 -21.05
CA GLN A 844 -23.01 -71.06 -20.17
C GLN A 844 -22.97 -70.45 -18.77
N ILE A 845 -21.77 -70.20 -18.24
CA ILE A 845 -21.58 -69.51 -16.95
C ILE A 845 -21.96 -68.03 -17.06
N SER A 846 -21.58 -67.36 -18.15
CA SER A 846 -21.95 -65.96 -18.39
C SER A 846 -23.48 -65.78 -18.50
N VAL A 847 -24.17 -66.72 -19.15
CA VAL A 847 -25.64 -66.79 -19.22
C VAL A 847 -26.22 -67.10 -17.83
N LEU A 848 -25.67 -68.07 -17.09
CA LEU A 848 -26.13 -68.40 -15.74
C LEU A 848 -26.07 -67.17 -14.81
N LEU A 849 -24.92 -66.49 -14.75
CA LEU A 849 -24.76 -65.27 -13.97
C LEU A 849 -25.75 -64.18 -14.41
N SER A 850 -25.98 -64.01 -15.71
CA SER A 850 -26.95 -63.02 -16.22
C SER A 850 -28.41 -63.40 -15.95
N SER A 851 -28.74 -64.69 -15.89
CA SER A 851 -30.09 -65.18 -15.63
C SER A 851 -30.51 -65.04 -14.16
N VAL A 852 -29.57 -65.19 -13.23
CA VAL A 852 -29.84 -65.02 -11.79
C VAL A 852 -30.12 -63.55 -11.45
N ASN A 853 -29.48 -62.59 -12.15
CA ASN A 853 -29.80 -61.16 -12.04
C ASN A 853 -31.28 -60.85 -12.35
N LEU A 854 -31.95 -61.62 -13.21
CA LEU A 854 -33.38 -61.42 -13.52
C LEU A 854 -34.30 -62.12 -12.51
N ALA A 855 -33.84 -63.17 -11.82
CA ALA A 855 -34.64 -63.90 -10.85
C ALA A 855 -34.74 -63.18 -9.49
N GLY A 856 -33.76 -62.34 -9.14
CA GLY A 856 -33.72 -61.61 -7.87
C GLY A 856 -34.83 -60.58 -7.66
N SER A 857 -35.58 -60.20 -8.70
CA SER A 857 -36.75 -59.31 -8.60
C SER A 857 -38.08 -60.04 -8.36
N GLY A 858 -38.05 -61.37 -8.15
CA GLY A 858 -39.23 -62.18 -7.84
C GLY A 858 -39.25 -62.59 -6.36
N THR A 859 -40.34 -62.25 -5.66
CA THR A 859 -40.59 -62.62 -4.27
C THR A 859 -40.58 -64.14 -4.06
N SER A 860 -39.83 -64.62 -3.08
CA SER A 860 -39.84 -66.02 -2.65
C SER A 860 -40.68 -66.18 -1.38
N ASP A 861 -41.88 -66.73 -1.52
CA ASP A 861 -42.79 -67.02 -0.41
C ASP A 861 -43.21 -68.51 -0.46
N PRO A 862 -43.02 -69.32 0.60
CA PRO A 862 -43.44 -70.72 0.62
C PRO A 862 -44.63 -70.96 1.56
N THR A 863 -45.76 -71.48 1.06
CA THR A 863 -46.75 -72.19 1.89
C THR A 863 -47.67 -73.13 1.08
N VAL A 864 -48.38 -74.01 1.80
CA VAL A 864 -49.03 -75.24 1.29
C VAL A 864 -50.54 -75.06 1.05
N ALA A 865 -51.12 -75.94 0.24
CA ALA A 865 -52.45 -75.87 -0.38
C ALA A 865 -53.68 -75.95 0.55
N ALA A 866 -54.82 -75.36 0.11
CA ALA A 866 -56.16 -75.94 0.22
C ALA A 866 -57.24 -75.28 -0.69
N PHE A 867 -57.93 -76.13 -1.47
CA PHE A 867 -59.34 -76.10 -1.95
C PHE A 867 -60.06 -74.82 -2.48
N GLY A 868 -60.54 -74.93 -3.73
CA GLY A 868 -61.22 -73.90 -4.54
C GLY A 868 -62.70 -73.58 -4.24
N LYS A 869 -63.26 -72.58 -4.96
CA LYS A 869 -64.20 -72.80 -6.09
C LYS A 869 -64.36 -71.58 -7.04
N THR A 870 -64.15 -71.84 -8.34
CA THR A 870 -64.90 -71.43 -9.56
C THR A 870 -65.62 -70.07 -9.74
N GLN A 871 -65.56 -69.60 -11.01
CA GLN A 871 -66.36 -68.59 -11.76
C GLN A 871 -65.78 -67.15 -11.79
N THR A 872 -65.69 -66.42 -12.94
CA THR A 872 -65.99 -66.71 -14.37
C THR A 872 -65.29 -65.68 -15.31
N THR A 873 -64.99 -66.07 -16.56
CA THR A 873 -65.00 -65.33 -17.86
C THR A 873 -64.98 -63.78 -17.88
N ASP A 874 -64.27 -63.02 -18.74
CA ASP A 874 -63.62 -63.19 -20.07
C ASP A 874 -62.39 -62.22 -20.16
N ALA A 875 -61.54 -62.09 -21.20
CA ALA A 875 -61.70 -62.27 -22.65
C ALA A 875 -60.37 -62.59 -23.38
N GLN A 876 -60.46 -62.84 -24.69
CA GLN A 876 -59.42 -63.46 -25.52
C GLN A 876 -58.42 -62.50 -26.20
N ARG A 877 -57.24 -63.06 -26.52
CA ARG A 877 -56.23 -62.51 -27.45
C ARG A 877 -56.76 -62.39 -28.90
N LYS A 878 -56.20 -61.44 -29.67
CA LYS A 878 -55.47 -61.61 -30.96
C LYS A 878 -55.00 -60.22 -31.45
N ILE A 879 -53.71 -59.94 -31.67
CA ILE A 879 -52.73 -60.43 -32.68
C ILE A 879 -52.77 -59.62 -34.00
N SER A 880 -51.59 -59.13 -34.41
CA SER A 880 -51.05 -58.92 -35.79
C SER A 880 -50.89 -57.51 -36.43
N THR A 881 -49.61 -57.23 -36.76
CA THR A 881 -49.02 -56.83 -38.08
C THR A 881 -49.07 -55.40 -38.67
N SER A 882 -47.89 -54.75 -38.62
CA SER A 882 -47.07 -54.20 -39.73
C SER A 882 -47.59 -53.18 -40.78
N SER A 883 -46.87 -52.05 -40.89
CA SER A 883 -46.35 -51.39 -42.14
C SER A 883 -45.40 -50.24 -41.70
N ILE A 884 -44.16 -50.10 -42.17
CA ILE A 884 -43.66 -49.51 -43.45
C ILE A 884 -44.16 -48.05 -43.64
N GLY A 885 -43.32 -47.01 -43.78
CA GLY A 885 -41.84 -46.92 -43.74
C GLY A 885 -41.32 -45.53 -44.21
N SER A 886 -39.99 -45.33 -44.24
CA SER A 886 -39.25 -44.14 -44.77
C SER A 886 -39.46 -42.80 -44.04
N GLY A 887 -38.44 -41.95 -43.77
CA GLY A 887 -36.99 -42.04 -43.97
C GLY A 887 -36.31 -40.71 -43.56
N GLY A 888 -35.01 -40.68 -43.24
CA GLY A 888 -34.35 -39.44 -42.79
C GLY A 888 -32.90 -39.55 -42.28
N SER A 889 -31.95 -39.55 -43.21
CA SER A 889 -30.51 -39.19 -43.08
C SER A 889 -29.72 -39.49 -41.79
N THR A 890 -28.76 -40.39 -41.92
CA THR A 890 -27.57 -40.57 -41.07
C THR A 890 -26.63 -39.36 -41.01
N LYS A 891 -25.94 -39.14 -39.88
CA LYS A 891 -24.49 -38.80 -39.88
C LYS A 891 -23.81 -39.11 -38.54
N ALA A 892 -22.64 -39.74 -38.62
CA ALA A 892 -21.73 -40.03 -37.51
C ALA A 892 -20.59 -38.97 -37.46
N PRO A 893 -19.73 -38.94 -36.42
CA PRO A 893 -18.82 -37.81 -36.17
C PRO A 893 -17.55 -37.87 -37.03
N ILE A 894 -16.92 -36.71 -37.25
CA ILE A 894 -15.62 -36.59 -37.94
C ILE A 894 -14.72 -35.61 -37.18
N GLU A 895 -13.46 -36.02 -37.00
CA GLU A 895 -12.37 -35.27 -36.36
C GLU A 895 -11.88 -34.07 -37.20
N LYS A 896 -11.22 -33.09 -36.56
CA LYS A 896 -10.21 -32.25 -37.20
C LYS A 896 -9.04 -31.90 -36.26
N LYS A 897 -7.84 -32.40 -36.59
CA LYS A 897 -6.57 -31.65 -36.49
C LYS A 897 -6.58 -30.60 -37.63
N VAL A 898 -5.87 -29.47 -37.64
CA VAL A 898 -4.42 -29.12 -37.58
C VAL A 898 -4.37 -27.58 -37.37
N SER A 899 -3.47 -26.90 -36.63
CA SER A 899 -1.98 -26.78 -36.57
C SER A 899 -1.37 -25.66 -37.45
N PHE A 900 -0.44 -24.88 -36.87
CA PHE A 900 0.42 -23.82 -37.48
C PHE A 900 -0.33 -22.56 -38.01
N ASP A 901 0.24 -21.35 -38.10
CA ASP A 901 1.65 -20.89 -38.10
C ASP A 901 1.74 -19.49 -37.37
N SER A 902 2.77 -19.19 -36.56
CA SER A 902 4.00 -18.42 -36.85
C SER A 902 3.85 -16.89 -36.98
N GLY A 903 4.87 -16.12 -36.56
CA GLY A 903 4.95 -14.66 -36.71
C GLY A 903 5.68 -13.93 -35.57
N ALA A 904 7.01 -14.00 -35.52
CA ALA A 904 7.83 -13.17 -34.64
C ALA A 904 8.27 -11.87 -35.34
N ASN A 905 8.47 -10.77 -34.60
CA ASN A 905 9.68 -9.96 -34.71
C ASN A 905 9.82 -8.86 -33.64
N THR A 906 11.04 -8.74 -33.12
CA THR A 906 11.60 -7.58 -32.40
C THR A 906 12.25 -6.60 -33.37
N VAL A 907 12.13 -5.28 -33.14
CA VAL A 907 13.11 -4.23 -33.54
C VAL A 907 13.06 -3.08 -32.50
N VAL A 908 14.17 -2.34 -32.39
CA VAL A 908 14.46 -1.23 -31.46
C VAL A 908 14.78 0.05 -32.26
N GLU A 909 14.29 1.22 -31.81
CA GLU A 909 14.78 2.62 -32.05
C GLU A 909 13.79 3.56 -31.31
N ILE A 910 14.08 4.62 -30.53
CA ILE A 910 15.14 5.65 -30.41
C ILE A 910 14.91 6.95 -31.22
N GLU A 911 14.49 7.99 -30.47
CA GLU A 911 14.65 9.46 -30.64
C GLU A 911 13.86 10.32 -31.67
N ARG A 912 13.57 11.56 -31.20
CA ARG A 912 13.13 12.83 -31.85
C ARG A 912 11.69 12.90 -32.39
N ILE A 913 10.84 13.85 -31.96
CA ILE A 913 10.90 15.34 -31.91
C ILE A 913 10.72 15.98 -33.30
N GLU A 914 9.52 16.52 -33.53
CA GLU A 914 9.13 17.78 -34.19
C GLU A 914 7.57 17.83 -34.21
N VAL A 915 6.79 18.91 -34.33
CA VAL A 915 6.78 20.34 -33.90
C VAL A 915 5.63 21.01 -34.71
N VAL A 916 5.09 22.14 -34.23
CA VAL A 916 4.03 23.03 -34.80
C VAL A 916 2.54 22.63 -34.64
N GLY A 917 1.77 23.60 -34.11
CA GLY A 917 0.31 23.63 -34.01
C GLY A 917 -0.16 24.91 -33.31
N GLU A 918 -0.04 26.06 -33.98
CA GLU A 918 -0.23 27.42 -33.44
C GLU A 918 -1.66 27.74 -32.95
N SER A 919 -1.78 28.63 -31.95
CA SER A 919 -2.37 29.98 -32.15
C SER A 919 -2.38 30.86 -30.88
N VAL A 920 -1.77 32.06 -30.96
CA VAL A 920 -2.18 33.37 -30.37
C VAL A 920 -2.72 33.36 -28.93
N GLY A 921 -2.14 33.99 -27.90
CA GLY A 921 -0.97 34.87 -27.76
C GLY A 921 -0.76 35.16 -26.24
N GLU A 922 -0.15 36.25 -25.76
CA GLU A 922 0.45 37.45 -26.38
C GLU A 922 1.71 37.90 -25.58
N THR A 923 2.17 39.12 -25.80
CA THR A 923 3.42 39.82 -25.36
C THR A 923 3.19 40.72 -24.12
N GLU A 924 4.15 41.19 -23.30
CA GLU A 924 5.57 41.63 -23.45
C GLU A 924 6.41 41.23 -22.19
N VAL A 925 7.68 40.75 -22.25
CA VAL A 925 8.98 41.42 -22.60
C VAL A 925 9.46 42.35 -21.44
N GLU A 926 10.69 42.33 -20.91
CA GLU A 926 11.99 41.79 -21.36
C GLU A 926 12.96 41.41 -20.22
N GLN A 927 13.96 40.55 -20.49
CA GLN A 927 15.22 40.52 -19.72
C GLN A 927 16.42 40.11 -20.61
N GLY A 928 17.45 40.96 -20.69
CA GLY A 928 18.86 40.52 -20.75
C GLY A 928 19.69 40.75 -22.03
N ARG A 929 20.97 40.34 -21.91
CA ARG A 929 22.08 40.29 -22.91
C ARG A 929 22.82 41.63 -23.20
N GLU A 930 24.15 41.69 -23.44
CA GLU A 930 25.18 40.70 -23.83
C GLU A 930 26.59 40.87 -23.17
N VAL A 931 27.28 39.73 -22.94
CA VAL A 931 28.63 39.27 -23.40
C VAL A 931 29.92 40.12 -23.27
N LEU A 932 31.05 39.45 -22.89
CA LEU A 932 32.44 39.44 -23.46
C LEU A 932 33.41 38.78 -22.43
N VAL A 933 34.05 37.61 -22.66
CA VAL A 933 35.29 37.29 -23.43
C VAL A 933 36.61 37.82 -22.84
N ALA A 934 37.54 36.92 -22.43
CA ALA A 934 39.01 37.06 -22.54
C ALA A 934 39.78 35.77 -22.09
N ASP A 935 40.88 35.45 -22.78
CA ASP A 935 41.87 34.39 -22.45
C ASP A 935 42.98 34.87 -21.47
N GLN A 936 43.69 33.94 -20.79
CA GLN A 936 45.17 33.78 -20.89
C GLN A 936 45.82 32.71 -19.96
N ASP A 937 46.41 31.69 -20.60
CA ASP A 937 47.80 31.19 -20.51
C ASP A 937 48.58 30.95 -19.17
N ARG A 938 49.32 29.81 -19.11
CA ARG A 938 50.60 29.51 -18.37
C ARG A 938 50.58 29.38 -16.82
N LEU A 939 51.40 28.58 -16.10
CA LEU A 939 52.58 27.66 -16.30
C LEU A 939 52.49 26.48 -15.28
N VAL A 940 52.81 25.21 -15.60
CA VAL A 940 54.09 24.45 -15.41
C VAL A 940 54.63 24.25 -13.96
N GLY A 941 54.96 23.00 -13.61
CA GLY A 941 55.65 22.51 -12.38
C GLY A 941 54.73 21.64 -11.50
N GLU A 942 54.73 20.30 -11.46
CA GLU A 942 55.77 19.24 -11.50
C GLU A 942 56.44 18.95 -10.12
N GLU A 943 56.71 17.65 -9.86
CA GLU A 943 57.33 17.01 -8.67
C GLU A 943 56.47 16.85 -7.38
N ASN A 944 56.13 15.61 -6.98
CA ASN A 944 56.85 14.70 -6.05
C ASN A 944 56.78 15.15 -4.56
N THR A 945 56.61 14.30 -3.53
CA THR A 945 57.07 12.90 -3.36
C THR A 945 56.29 12.14 -2.27
N GLU A 946 56.44 10.81 -2.29
CA GLU A 946 56.14 9.71 -1.35
C GLU A 946 55.97 9.92 0.19
N ALA A 947 55.46 8.88 0.90
CA ALA A 947 55.63 8.75 2.36
C ALA A 947 54.42 8.28 3.22
N LYS A 948 53.70 7.16 3.02
CA LYS A 948 53.89 5.78 3.56
C LYS A 948 54.16 5.61 5.10
N SER A 949 53.17 5.12 5.87
CA SER A 949 53.23 4.13 7.00
C SER A 949 51.95 4.23 7.88
N ILE A 950 51.10 3.19 8.10
CA ILE A 950 51.22 1.88 8.80
C ILE A 950 50.75 1.93 10.28
N GLY A 951 49.90 0.97 10.68
CA GLY A 951 49.41 0.70 12.06
C GLY A 951 47.87 0.80 12.15
N VAL A 952 47.02 -0.25 12.16
CA VAL A 952 47.02 -1.64 12.70
C VAL A 952 46.53 -1.74 14.16
N GLU A 953 45.78 -2.82 14.43
CA GLU A 953 45.09 -3.25 15.67
C GLU A 953 43.68 -2.68 15.93
N ALA A 954 42.73 -3.39 16.54
CA ALA A 954 42.28 -4.80 16.51
C ALA A 954 41.32 -5.02 17.72
N GLU A 955 40.19 -5.69 17.44
CA GLU A 955 39.37 -6.57 18.32
C GLU A 955 39.19 -6.35 19.85
N ARG A 956 37.93 -6.57 20.28
CA ARG A 956 37.41 -7.04 21.59
C ARG A 956 37.28 -6.05 22.77
N ALA A 957 36.01 -5.70 23.01
CA ALA A 957 35.29 -6.09 24.24
C ALA A 957 33.86 -6.51 23.86
#